data_AF-A0A8H8P2C1-F1
#
_entry.id   AF-A0A8H8P2C1-F1
#
_cell.length_a   1.000
_cell.length_b   1.000
_cell.length_c   1.000
_cell.angle_alpha   90.00
_cell.angle_beta   90.00
_cell.angle_gamma   90.00
#
_symmetry.space_group_name_H-M   'P 1'
#
loop_
_entity.id
_entity.type
_entity.pdbx_description
1 polymer ?
#
loop_
_entity_poly.entity_id
_entity_poly.type
_entity_poly.pdbx_seq_one_letter_code
_entity_poly.pdbx_strand_id
1 'polypeptide(L)'
;MLFTPLLALATYAAAAPAGTSSSLSVAPTSTSTPASATAATGTSAAAVPSPTVPYASDDPNYSYLDRYQSGTPEPIIGAAGADILGPQNIPLERESPDFMAPPTTDSGSVENVKWPMAISHNRVQDGGWARQQNEHDMPLATAMAGVDMRLKAGAIREMHWHVTAEWGYVMAGSCRVNVVNQLGRNYLADVYPGDLWYFPEGIPHSIQGLNDTADGCEFMLVLDSGTFSEDSTFLLTDWMAHVPKEVLAKNFRVNASAFDHIPGEQLWIFPSAVPTESVAEANPVSPQGEALLPYTFAASKAPATNVTGGSVKVVDSRTFNVSKTIAVAEVTVVPGGIRELHWHPTQPEWTFYLEGTARVTVFASSGNARTFDYQAGDIGYVPPTFGHYVENTGNTTMKYLEIFKTDIYEDISLNQWLALTPPEMVKAHLQLDDETISQLQKVKPIVVGPGEWAGKDCRIVRWHRSLCLDARGAATIESRADVPAGAITIGSGGKYSTISAALKDTSSNIYYIYSGTYKEQVYINRANVKIYGQTASKLNYNSNTVTITNSLSAAAAGSNDLSGTVRVAAAGVSLYNLNIANTYGKGAQAIALSVQAGTFGAYACKLTGYQDTLLANKGTQFYGRSYINGATDFIFGTEASIWITKSTIETVASGYITASGRNSGDANYYVIDNSTIKGTGSCYLGRPWREYARVIFQNSNIGSNIVAAGWKNWNDNTPNTAHVYYGEYNNSGAGAWNSKRVSFATKMTSPIAISTVLGSTSWVDSAYL
;
A
#
# COMPACT_ATOMS: atom_id res chain seq x y z
N MET A 1 51.35 -34.98 11.37
CA MET A 1 51.95 -35.04 10.02
C MET A 1 51.78 -33.66 9.39
N LEU A 2 52.89 -33.00 9.06
CA LEU A 2 52.96 -31.67 8.47
C LEU A 2 52.46 -31.68 7.02
N PHE A 3 51.83 -30.59 6.56
CA PHE A 3 52.40 -29.70 5.53
C PHE A 3 51.51 -28.45 5.31
N THR A 4 52.12 -27.29 5.55
CA THR A 4 51.72 -25.96 5.06
C THR A 4 52.12 -25.81 3.58
N PRO A 5 51.59 -24.81 2.85
CA PRO A 5 52.46 -23.66 2.61
C PRO A 5 51.77 -22.28 2.62
N LEU A 6 52.57 -21.30 3.07
CA LEU A 6 52.46 -19.86 2.88
C LEU A 6 52.59 -19.49 1.39
N LEU A 7 51.83 -18.48 0.94
CA LEU A 7 52.37 -17.50 -0.03
C LEU A 7 51.69 -16.13 0.17
N ALA A 8 52.50 -15.13 0.50
CA ALA A 8 52.15 -13.72 0.56
C ALA A 8 52.54 -13.05 -0.76
N LEU A 9 51.74 -12.13 -1.29
CA LEU A 9 52.23 -11.10 -2.20
C LEU A 9 51.48 -9.78 -2.03
N ALA A 10 52.25 -8.71 -2.06
CA ALA A 10 51.96 -7.39 -1.55
C ALA A 10 51.22 -6.47 -2.55
N THR A 11 50.66 -5.43 -1.97
CA THR A 11 50.04 -4.24 -2.55
C THR A 11 51.00 -3.40 -3.42
N TYR A 12 50.46 -2.79 -4.47
CA TYR A 12 51.01 -1.56 -5.07
C TYR A 12 49.88 -0.67 -5.59
N ALA A 13 49.71 0.47 -4.93
CA ALA A 13 49.00 1.64 -5.44
C ALA A 13 50.05 2.61 -6.00
N ALA A 14 49.80 3.19 -7.17
CA ALA A 14 50.63 4.26 -7.73
C ALA A 14 49.74 5.43 -8.17
N ALA A 15 49.83 6.52 -7.40
CA ALA A 15 49.44 7.86 -7.79
C ALA A 15 50.70 8.60 -8.29
N ALA A 16 50.56 9.46 -9.30
CA ALA A 16 51.63 10.34 -9.80
C ALA A 16 50.99 11.60 -10.45
N PRO A 17 51.72 12.73 -10.59
CA PRO A 17 51.44 13.93 -9.79
C PRO A 17 51.18 15.22 -10.61
N ALA A 18 50.79 16.27 -9.89
CA ALA A 18 50.73 17.65 -10.36
C ALA A 18 52.13 18.24 -10.65
N GLY A 19 52.23 19.04 -11.71
CA GLY A 19 53.43 19.80 -12.09
C GLY A 19 53.15 21.30 -12.19
N THR A 20 53.98 22.07 -11.51
CA THR A 20 53.90 23.51 -11.26
C THR A 20 54.46 24.41 -12.38
N SER A 21 54.09 25.68 -12.24
CA SER A 21 54.40 26.90 -13.01
C SER A 21 55.86 27.18 -13.39
N SER A 22 56.04 27.90 -14.50
CA SER A 22 57.09 28.93 -14.61
C SER A 22 56.64 30.09 -15.52
N SER A 23 56.95 31.30 -15.05
CA SER A 23 56.66 32.62 -15.61
C SER A 23 57.72 33.07 -16.62
N LEU A 24 57.34 33.86 -17.64
CA LEU A 24 58.19 34.92 -18.20
C LEU A 24 57.32 36.01 -18.86
N SER A 25 57.62 37.26 -18.52
CA SER A 25 56.96 38.49 -18.95
C SER A 25 57.84 39.24 -19.96
N VAL A 26 57.26 39.73 -21.06
CA VAL A 26 57.71 40.95 -21.77
C VAL A 26 56.52 41.56 -22.52
N ALA A 27 56.33 42.87 -22.38
CA ALA A 27 55.48 43.76 -23.19
C ALA A 27 56.37 44.88 -23.77
N PRO A 28 55.89 45.87 -24.56
CA PRO A 28 54.89 45.90 -25.62
C PRO A 28 55.45 46.55 -26.92
N THR A 29 54.79 46.43 -28.08
CA THR A 29 54.89 47.44 -29.15
C THR A 29 53.65 47.44 -30.04
N SER A 30 53.07 48.63 -30.18
CA SER A 30 51.94 49.01 -31.02
C SER A 30 52.37 49.29 -32.46
N THR A 31 51.60 48.84 -33.45
CA THR A 31 51.35 49.56 -34.72
C THR A 31 50.07 49.07 -35.39
N SER A 32 49.36 50.01 -36.01
CA SER A 32 47.98 49.97 -36.47
C SER A 32 47.79 49.58 -37.95
N THR A 33 46.65 48.92 -38.25
CA THR A 33 45.80 48.93 -39.48
C THR A 33 46.30 48.23 -40.77
N PRO A 34 45.39 47.83 -41.70
CA PRO A 34 44.27 46.89 -41.56
C PRO A 34 44.30 45.80 -42.66
N ALA A 35 43.89 44.56 -42.39
CA ALA A 35 43.73 43.55 -43.46
C ALA A 35 42.63 42.53 -43.17
N SER A 36 41.65 42.54 -44.07
CA SER A 36 40.76 41.48 -44.54
C SER A 36 40.31 40.38 -43.57
N ALA A 37 38.98 40.33 -43.39
CA ALA A 37 38.25 39.23 -42.78
C ALA A 37 38.62 37.88 -43.42
N THR A 38 39.38 37.07 -42.71
CA THR A 38 39.49 35.64 -42.96
C THR A 38 38.28 34.94 -42.36
N ALA A 39 37.53 34.27 -43.24
CA ALA A 39 36.41 33.41 -42.88
C ALA A 39 36.81 32.41 -41.80
N ALA A 40 36.03 32.35 -40.72
CA ALA A 40 36.13 31.31 -39.72
C ALA A 40 35.86 29.95 -40.39
N THR A 41 36.85 29.07 -40.31
CA THR A 41 36.71 27.63 -40.57
C THR A 41 35.58 27.09 -39.71
N GLY A 42 34.50 26.64 -40.36
CA GLY A 42 33.37 26.01 -39.70
C GLY A 42 33.84 24.77 -38.95
N THR A 43 33.76 24.81 -37.62
CA THR A 43 33.73 23.60 -36.80
C THR A 43 32.52 22.80 -37.23
N SER A 44 32.73 21.61 -37.80
CA SER A 44 31.63 20.68 -38.06
C SER A 44 30.90 20.43 -36.75
N ALA A 45 29.60 20.75 -36.70
CA ALA A 45 28.78 20.42 -35.54
C ALA A 45 28.94 18.93 -35.23
N ALA A 46 29.23 18.60 -33.97
CA ALA A 46 29.26 17.21 -33.51
C ALA A 46 27.91 16.56 -33.84
N ALA A 47 27.94 15.30 -34.28
CA ALA A 47 26.72 14.57 -34.62
C ALA A 47 25.78 14.49 -33.41
N VAL A 48 24.49 14.66 -33.66
CA VAL A 48 23.44 14.51 -32.64
C VAL A 48 23.45 13.06 -32.15
N PRO A 49 23.40 12.79 -30.83
CA PRO A 49 23.37 11.43 -30.31
C PRO A 49 22.21 10.62 -30.92
N SER A 50 22.50 9.41 -31.36
CA SER A 50 21.52 8.44 -31.85
C SER A 50 21.73 7.09 -31.15
N PRO A 51 20.67 6.30 -30.91
CA PRO A 51 20.82 5.00 -30.25
C PRO A 51 21.76 4.08 -31.06
N THR A 52 22.76 3.52 -30.39
CA THR A 52 23.71 2.56 -30.99
C THR A 52 23.26 1.11 -30.84
N VAL A 53 22.18 0.88 -30.09
CA VAL A 53 21.52 -0.41 -29.84
C VAL A 53 19.99 -0.21 -29.87
N PRO A 54 19.18 -1.25 -30.06
CA PRO A 54 17.72 -1.15 -30.00
C PRO A 54 17.24 -0.55 -28.68
N TYR A 55 16.12 0.17 -28.72
CA TYR A 55 15.45 0.63 -27.51
C TYR A 55 14.96 -0.55 -26.67
N ALA A 56 14.85 -0.34 -25.35
CA ALA A 56 14.17 -1.27 -24.48
C ALA A 56 12.70 -1.45 -24.93
N SER A 57 12.12 -2.61 -24.59
CA SER A 57 10.71 -2.90 -24.88
C SER A 57 9.80 -1.81 -24.30
N ASP A 58 8.85 -1.34 -25.09
CA ASP A 58 7.79 -0.42 -24.67
C ASP A 58 6.50 -1.15 -24.23
N ASP A 59 6.53 -2.48 -24.20
CA ASP A 59 5.41 -3.30 -23.73
C ASP A 59 5.30 -3.20 -22.20
N PRO A 60 4.19 -2.65 -21.66
CA PRO A 60 4.05 -2.55 -20.22
C PRO A 60 3.82 -3.94 -19.59
N ASN A 61 4.64 -4.27 -18.58
CA ASN A 61 4.50 -5.50 -17.79
C ASN A 61 3.72 -5.24 -16.50
N TYR A 62 2.39 -5.22 -16.58
CA TYR A 62 1.55 -5.20 -15.37
C TYR A 62 1.58 -6.56 -14.67
N SER A 63 1.50 -6.55 -13.35
CA SER A 63 1.40 -7.79 -12.58
C SER A 63 0.15 -8.57 -12.99
N TYR A 64 0.30 -9.88 -13.13
CA TYR A 64 -0.81 -10.80 -13.42
C TYR A 64 -1.60 -11.21 -12.17
N LEU A 65 -1.30 -10.64 -10.99
CA LEU A 65 -1.91 -10.98 -9.71
C LEU A 65 -3.45 -11.10 -9.82
N ASP A 66 -4.13 -10.04 -10.25
CA ASP A 66 -5.60 -10.03 -10.38
C ASP A 66 -6.13 -11.10 -11.34
N ARG A 67 -5.42 -11.36 -12.46
CA ARG A 67 -5.83 -12.35 -13.46
C ARG A 67 -5.75 -13.77 -12.89
N TYR A 68 -4.71 -14.06 -12.13
CA TYR A 68 -4.48 -15.39 -11.58
C TYR A 68 -5.32 -15.67 -10.34
N GLN A 69 -5.75 -14.63 -9.60
CA GLN A 69 -6.71 -14.81 -8.50
C GLN A 69 -8.07 -15.36 -8.97
N SER A 70 -8.52 -15.03 -10.18
CA SER A 70 -9.81 -15.50 -10.73
C SER A 70 -9.70 -16.65 -11.74
N GLY A 71 -8.47 -16.97 -12.18
CA GLY A 71 -8.18 -17.95 -13.22
C GLY A 71 -7.29 -19.10 -12.77
N THR A 72 -6.90 -19.93 -13.75
CA THR A 72 -5.77 -20.88 -13.61
C THR A 72 -4.51 -20.11 -14.05
N PRO A 73 -3.48 -20.01 -13.21
CA PRO A 73 -2.20 -19.43 -13.61
C PRO A 73 -1.61 -20.20 -14.78
N GLU A 74 -1.24 -19.48 -15.82
CA GLU A 74 -0.61 -20.04 -17.03
C GLU A 74 0.53 -19.13 -17.46
N PRO A 75 1.71 -19.67 -17.79
CA PRO A 75 2.89 -18.90 -18.15
C PRO A 75 2.80 -18.37 -19.60
N ILE A 76 1.79 -17.53 -19.85
CA ILE A 76 1.45 -16.98 -21.17
C ILE A 76 1.39 -15.46 -21.11
N ILE A 77 2.28 -14.81 -21.86
CA ILE A 77 2.43 -13.36 -21.97
C ILE A 77 2.23 -12.95 -23.43
N GLY A 78 1.08 -12.35 -23.73
CA GLY A 78 0.72 -11.99 -25.11
C GLY A 78 0.69 -13.24 -26.01
N ALA A 79 1.60 -13.31 -26.98
CA ALA A 79 1.75 -14.45 -27.88
C ALA A 79 2.87 -15.44 -27.45
N ALA A 80 3.62 -15.13 -26.40
CA ALA A 80 4.68 -15.98 -25.88
C ALA A 80 4.17 -16.89 -24.76
N GLY A 81 4.83 -18.04 -24.57
CA GLY A 81 4.46 -19.02 -23.55
C GLY A 81 3.59 -20.17 -24.07
N ALA A 82 3.15 -21.03 -23.15
CA ALA A 82 2.29 -22.19 -23.42
C ALA A 82 1.50 -22.58 -22.16
N ASP A 83 0.50 -23.45 -22.31
CA ASP A 83 -0.25 -24.04 -21.21
C ASP A 83 0.57 -25.09 -20.43
N ILE A 84 0.26 -25.29 -19.16
CA ILE A 84 0.90 -26.32 -18.32
C ILE A 84 0.17 -27.66 -18.50
N LEU A 85 0.86 -28.63 -19.11
CA LEU A 85 0.35 -30.01 -19.26
C LEU A 85 0.58 -30.90 -18.03
N GLY A 86 1.48 -30.48 -17.14
CA GLY A 86 1.89 -31.24 -15.96
C GLY A 86 1.06 -30.94 -14.71
N PRO A 87 1.35 -31.60 -13.58
CA PRO A 87 0.78 -31.25 -12.28
C PRO A 87 1.13 -29.81 -11.88
N GLN A 88 0.17 -29.09 -11.30
CA GLN A 88 0.33 -27.71 -10.85
C GLN A 88 0.12 -27.57 -9.34
N ASN A 89 0.78 -26.58 -8.74
CA ASN A 89 0.48 -26.11 -7.40
C ASN A 89 -0.20 -24.75 -7.48
N ILE A 90 -1.44 -24.76 -7.95
CA ILE A 90 -2.24 -23.56 -8.24
C ILE A 90 -2.25 -22.53 -7.09
N PRO A 91 -2.39 -22.91 -5.80
CA PRO A 91 -2.29 -21.94 -4.71
C PRO A 91 -0.98 -21.14 -4.71
N LEU A 92 0.17 -21.81 -4.83
CA LEU A 92 1.49 -21.14 -4.83
C LEU A 92 1.70 -20.31 -6.11
N GLU A 93 1.23 -20.80 -7.25
CA GLU A 93 1.31 -20.09 -8.53
C GLU A 93 0.47 -18.79 -8.51
N ARG A 94 -0.61 -18.73 -7.73
CA ARG A 94 -1.40 -17.50 -7.51
C ARG A 94 -0.70 -16.48 -6.62
N GLU A 95 0.16 -16.94 -5.72
CA GLU A 95 0.98 -16.09 -4.85
C GLU A 95 2.23 -15.54 -5.59
N SER A 96 2.59 -16.15 -6.73
CA SER A 96 3.78 -15.78 -7.52
C SER A 96 3.47 -15.46 -8.99
N PRO A 97 2.56 -14.51 -9.28
CA PRO A 97 2.15 -14.19 -10.64
C PRO A 97 3.27 -13.72 -11.55
N ASP A 98 4.18 -12.89 -11.06
CA ASP A 98 5.32 -12.37 -11.81
C ASP A 98 6.45 -13.42 -11.91
N PHE A 99 6.39 -14.55 -11.18
CA PHE A 99 7.21 -15.73 -11.45
C PHE A 99 6.64 -16.59 -12.59
N MET A 100 5.31 -16.73 -12.64
CA MET A 100 4.61 -17.50 -13.67
C MET A 100 4.66 -16.80 -15.02
N ALA A 101 4.45 -15.49 -15.02
CA ALA A 101 4.50 -14.64 -16.21
C ALA A 101 5.38 -13.43 -15.93
N PRO A 102 6.72 -13.60 -16.02
CA PRO A 102 7.66 -12.54 -15.67
C PRO A 102 7.57 -11.34 -16.60
N PRO A 103 7.96 -10.15 -16.13
CA PRO A 103 8.17 -9.00 -16.99
C PRO A 103 9.05 -9.36 -18.19
N THR A 104 8.73 -8.84 -19.37
CA THR A 104 9.53 -9.05 -20.58
C THR A 104 10.93 -8.44 -20.48
N THR A 105 11.19 -7.66 -19.44
CA THR A 105 12.47 -7.06 -19.07
C THR A 105 13.30 -7.93 -18.12
N ASP A 106 12.75 -9.01 -17.56
CA ASP A 106 13.55 -10.01 -16.83
C ASP A 106 14.51 -10.71 -17.80
N SER A 107 15.72 -11.00 -17.33
CA SER A 107 16.75 -11.61 -18.16
C SER A 107 17.85 -12.26 -17.34
N GLY A 108 18.50 -13.26 -17.93
CA GLY A 108 19.66 -13.93 -17.38
C GLY A 108 19.36 -14.74 -16.12
N SER A 109 20.36 -14.83 -15.23
CA SER A 109 20.28 -15.66 -14.02
C SER A 109 20.47 -14.80 -12.78
N VAL A 110 19.49 -14.85 -11.89
CA VAL A 110 19.49 -14.20 -10.57
C VAL A 110 19.15 -15.29 -9.57
N GLU A 111 19.90 -15.39 -8.47
CA GLU A 111 19.61 -16.36 -7.41
C GLU A 111 18.27 -16.07 -6.74
N ASN A 112 17.72 -17.05 -6.01
CA ASN A 112 16.46 -16.86 -5.31
C ASN A 112 16.66 -15.87 -4.14
N VAL A 113 15.86 -14.80 -4.14
CA VAL A 113 15.87 -13.75 -3.11
C VAL A 113 14.64 -13.79 -2.21
N LYS A 114 13.74 -14.78 -2.38
CA LYS A 114 12.48 -14.90 -1.64
C LYS A 114 12.49 -16.14 -0.76
N TRP A 115 12.09 -16.00 0.51
CA TRP A 115 11.83 -17.13 1.39
C TRP A 115 10.57 -16.95 2.24
N PRO A 116 9.51 -17.74 2.03
CA PRO A 116 8.33 -17.73 2.90
C PRO A 116 8.63 -18.39 4.25
N MET A 117 8.44 -17.69 5.37
CA MET A 117 8.54 -18.32 6.70
C MET A 117 7.55 -19.49 6.87
N ALA A 118 6.47 -19.52 6.09
CA ALA A 118 5.49 -20.61 6.07
C ALA A 118 6.06 -21.98 5.70
N ILE A 119 7.18 -22.04 4.97
CA ILE A 119 7.84 -23.30 4.58
C ILE A 119 9.07 -23.64 5.43
N SER A 120 9.36 -22.81 6.42
CA SER A 120 10.43 -23.07 7.39
C SER A 120 9.99 -24.14 8.39
N HIS A 121 10.90 -25.03 8.77
CA HIS A 121 10.62 -26.00 9.83
C HIS A 121 10.30 -25.27 11.14
N ASN A 122 9.18 -25.64 11.77
CA ASN A 122 8.72 -25.02 13.01
C ASN A 122 9.03 -25.92 14.21
N ARG A 123 9.95 -25.50 15.07
CA ARG A 123 10.26 -26.17 16.33
C ARG A 123 9.22 -25.76 17.37
N VAL A 124 8.35 -26.69 17.75
CA VAL A 124 7.23 -26.45 18.68
C VAL A 124 7.53 -27.08 20.02
N GLN A 125 7.37 -26.33 21.11
CA GLN A 125 7.50 -26.80 22.49
C GLN A 125 6.35 -26.27 23.37
N ASP A 126 6.24 -26.78 24.60
CA ASP A 126 5.27 -26.19 25.52
C ASP A 126 5.70 -24.77 25.90
N GLY A 127 4.78 -23.83 25.79
CA GLY A 127 5.06 -22.40 25.93
C GLY A 127 5.29 -21.63 24.63
N GLY A 128 5.57 -22.27 23.48
CA GLY A 128 5.82 -21.51 22.25
C GLY A 128 6.36 -22.29 21.06
N TRP A 129 6.78 -21.55 20.03
CA TRP A 129 7.41 -22.11 18.83
C TRP A 129 8.39 -21.11 18.20
N ALA A 130 9.31 -21.63 17.39
CA ALA A 130 10.19 -20.83 16.55
C ALA A 130 10.47 -21.51 15.21
N ARG A 131 10.58 -20.71 14.16
CA ARG A 131 10.99 -21.11 12.81
C ARG A 131 11.96 -20.09 12.26
N GLN A 132 12.83 -20.49 11.34
CA GLN A 132 13.93 -19.64 10.88
C GLN A 132 14.17 -19.72 9.38
N GLN A 133 14.83 -18.69 8.88
CA GLN A 133 15.50 -18.66 7.59
C GLN A 133 16.96 -18.34 7.81
N ASN A 134 17.84 -19.19 7.26
CA ASN A 134 19.28 -18.93 7.23
C ASN A 134 19.86 -19.26 5.83
N GLU A 135 21.18 -19.28 5.67
CA GLU A 135 21.83 -19.54 4.39
C GLU A 135 21.58 -20.95 3.84
N HIS A 136 21.15 -21.90 4.67
CA HIS A 136 20.73 -23.21 4.16
C HIS A 136 19.42 -23.10 3.37
N ASP A 137 18.51 -22.27 3.86
CA ASP A 137 17.18 -22.06 3.28
C ASP A 137 17.23 -21.08 2.09
N MET A 138 17.99 -20.00 2.24
CA MET A 138 18.21 -18.98 1.21
C MET A 138 19.72 -18.70 1.06
N PRO A 139 20.45 -19.48 0.22
CA PRO A 139 21.91 -19.43 0.11
C PRO A 139 22.53 -18.09 -0.24
N LEU A 140 21.78 -17.20 -0.87
CA LEU A 140 22.24 -15.85 -1.19
C LEU A 140 22.35 -14.97 0.07
N ALA A 141 21.55 -15.23 1.10
CA ALA A 141 21.45 -14.45 2.33
C ALA A 141 22.52 -14.82 3.36
N THR A 142 23.78 -14.67 2.98
CA THR A 142 24.94 -15.00 3.82
C THR A 142 25.21 -13.98 4.94
N ALA A 143 24.69 -12.76 4.81
CA ALA A 143 24.99 -11.68 5.76
C ALA A 143 24.04 -11.64 6.97
N MET A 144 22.81 -12.14 6.83
CA MET A 144 21.77 -12.05 7.86
C MET A 144 20.85 -13.27 7.81
N ALA A 145 20.32 -13.65 8.97
CA ALA A 145 19.32 -14.71 9.13
C ALA A 145 18.14 -14.18 9.96
N GLY A 146 16.96 -14.77 9.78
CA GLY A 146 15.74 -14.38 10.49
C GLY A 146 15.14 -15.52 11.31
N VAL A 147 14.58 -15.21 12.48
CA VAL A 147 13.81 -16.15 13.31
C VAL A 147 12.46 -15.54 13.65
N ASP A 148 11.39 -16.23 13.27
CA ASP A 148 10.04 -15.91 13.70
C ASP A 148 9.69 -16.76 14.93
N MET A 149 9.43 -16.10 16.06
CA MET A 149 9.26 -16.76 17.35
C MET A 149 8.01 -16.27 18.09
N ARG A 150 7.34 -17.21 18.74
CA ARG A 150 6.12 -17.00 19.52
C ARG A 150 6.25 -17.61 20.92
N LEU A 151 5.99 -16.81 21.94
CA LEU A 151 5.89 -17.23 23.34
C LEU A 151 4.46 -17.00 23.86
N LYS A 152 3.88 -17.96 24.59
CA LYS A 152 2.61 -17.81 25.33
C LYS A 152 2.78 -16.89 26.53
N ALA A 153 1.66 -16.43 27.08
CA ALA A 153 1.68 -15.67 28.33
C ALA A 153 2.45 -16.44 29.42
N GLY A 154 3.47 -15.80 29.98
CA GLY A 154 4.34 -16.34 31.02
C GLY A 154 5.45 -17.26 30.51
N ALA A 155 5.37 -17.79 29.29
CA ALA A 155 6.41 -18.64 28.73
C ALA A 155 7.71 -17.87 28.52
N ILE A 156 8.84 -18.56 28.70
CA ILE A 156 10.18 -17.99 28.70
C ILE A 156 10.96 -18.60 27.53
N ARG A 157 11.54 -17.74 26.69
CA ARG A 157 12.74 -18.08 25.93
C ARG A 157 13.90 -18.05 26.91
N GLU A 158 14.51 -19.22 27.11
CA GLU A 158 15.53 -19.48 28.12
C GLU A 158 16.63 -18.41 28.14
N MET A 159 17.24 -18.17 29.31
CA MET A 159 18.47 -17.37 29.40
C MET A 159 19.55 -17.94 28.50
N HIS A 160 20.04 -17.14 27.56
CA HIS A 160 21.01 -17.57 26.58
C HIS A 160 21.88 -16.42 26.07
N TRP A 161 22.90 -16.77 25.31
CA TRP A 161 23.68 -15.84 24.49
C TRP A 161 24.08 -16.51 23.17
N HIS A 162 24.60 -15.72 22.24
CA HIS A 162 25.10 -16.19 20.95
C HIS A 162 26.20 -15.25 20.43
N VAL A 163 26.90 -15.66 19.38
CA VAL A 163 28.07 -14.93 18.82
C VAL A 163 27.69 -13.84 17.82
N THR A 164 26.40 -13.75 17.48
CA THR A 164 25.83 -12.77 16.55
C THR A 164 25.16 -11.66 17.34
N ALA A 165 25.09 -10.45 16.80
CA ALA A 165 24.16 -9.47 17.35
C ALA A 165 22.73 -9.88 17.01
N GLU A 166 21.78 -9.59 17.90
CA GLU A 166 20.37 -9.84 17.70
C GLU A 166 19.61 -8.52 17.68
N TRP A 167 18.78 -8.34 16.67
CA TRP A 167 17.81 -7.27 16.58
C TRP A 167 16.41 -7.86 16.56
N GLY A 168 15.49 -7.30 17.34
CA GLY A 168 14.12 -7.82 17.46
C GLY A 168 13.06 -6.78 17.12
N TYR A 169 11.97 -7.21 16.49
CA TYR A 169 10.76 -6.42 16.23
C TYR A 169 9.53 -7.17 16.75
N VAL A 170 8.79 -6.57 17.68
CA VAL A 170 7.56 -7.17 18.21
C VAL A 170 6.42 -6.98 17.22
N MET A 171 5.91 -8.08 16.66
CA MET A 171 4.82 -8.05 15.69
C MET A 171 3.45 -8.03 16.39
N ALA A 172 3.29 -8.82 17.45
CA ALA A 172 2.04 -8.93 18.20
C ALA A 172 2.29 -9.25 19.68
N GLY A 173 1.34 -8.86 20.53
CA GLY A 173 1.43 -9.10 21.97
C GLY A 173 2.57 -8.31 22.64
N SER A 174 3.08 -8.79 23.76
CA SER A 174 4.08 -8.08 24.57
C SER A 174 4.99 -9.05 25.32
N CYS A 175 6.25 -8.66 25.50
CA CYS A 175 7.25 -9.43 26.23
C CYS A 175 8.08 -8.57 27.17
N ARG A 176 8.63 -9.21 28.20
CA ARG A 176 9.69 -8.66 29.05
C ARG A 176 11.03 -9.20 28.58
N VAL A 177 11.99 -8.31 28.35
CA VAL A 177 13.37 -8.66 28.03
C VAL A 177 14.29 -8.33 29.21
N ASN A 178 15.24 -9.21 29.49
CA ASN A 178 16.27 -9.03 30.51
C ASN A 178 17.65 -9.16 29.88
N VAL A 179 18.58 -8.30 30.26
CA VAL A 179 19.94 -8.24 29.73
C VAL A 179 20.94 -7.97 30.85
N VAL A 180 22.10 -8.63 30.83
CA VAL A 180 23.24 -8.29 31.70
C VAL A 180 24.48 -8.07 30.86
N ASN A 181 25.07 -6.87 30.94
CA ASN A 181 26.24 -6.55 30.12
C ASN A 181 27.57 -6.98 30.76
N GLN A 182 28.66 -6.85 30.00
CA GLN A 182 30.01 -7.23 30.41
C GLN A 182 30.56 -6.47 31.63
N LEU A 183 29.92 -5.37 32.04
CA LEU A 183 30.25 -4.61 33.23
C LEU A 183 29.43 -5.04 34.46
N GLY A 184 28.59 -6.08 34.33
CA GLY A 184 27.69 -6.54 35.39
C GLY A 184 26.47 -5.64 35.60
N ARG A 185 26.14 -4.79 34.63
CA ARG A 185 24.97 -3.91 34.69
C ARG A 185 23.78 -4.60 34.05
N ASN A 186 22.65 -4.58 34.73
CA ASN A 186 21.41 -5.16 34.24
C ASN A 186 20.54 -4.13 33.52
N TYR A 187 19.62 -4.65 32.70
CA TYR A 187 18.57 -3.90 32.03
C TYR A 187 17.35 -4.80 31.90
N LEU A 188 16.19 -4.29 32.31
CA LEU A 188 14.91 -4.99 32.24
C LEU A 188 13.89 -4.04 31.61
N ALA A 189 13.11 -4.52 30.65
CA ALA A 189 12.09 -3.69 30.00
C ALA A 189 10.94 -4.54 29.42
N ASP A 190 9.75 -3.95 29.38
CA ASP A 190 8.60 -4.48 28.65
C ASP A 190 8.56 -3.86 27.25
N VAL A 191 8.29 -4.68 26.23
CA VAL A 191 8.35 -4.34 24.80
C VAL A 191 7.01 -4.69 24.14
N TYR A 192 6.50 -3.78 23.31
CA TYR A 192 5.14 -3.81 22.76
C TYR A 192 5.12 -3.85 21.23
N PRO A 193 3.97 -4.11 20.57
CA PRO A 193 3.92 -4.22 19.11
C PRO A 193 4.45 -2.97 18.41
N GLY A 194 5.37 -3.18 17.47
CA GLY A 194 6.10 -2.14 16.74
C GLY A 194 7.33 -1.59 17.46
N ASP A 195 7.64 -2.05 18.67
CA ASP A 195 8.88 -1.71 19.38
C ASP A 195 10.01 -2.67 19.04
N LEU A 196 11.24 -2.21 19.31
CA LEU A 196 12.47 -2.91 18.96
C LEU A 196 13.27 -3.30 20.20
N TRP A 197 14.13 -4.30 20.03
CA TRP A 197 15.31 -4.47 20.86
C TRP A 197 16.56 -4.70 20.02
N TYR A 198 17.72 -4.54 20.66
CA TYR A 198 18.99 -4.94 20.09
C TYR A 198 19.89 -5.46 21.20
N PHE A 199 20.43 -6.67 21.05
CA PHE A 199 21.41 -7.27 21.94
C PHE A 199 22.74 -7.43 21.20
N PRO A 200 23.83 -6.76 21.65
CA PRO A 200 25.15 -6.96 21.06
C PRO A 200 25.63 -8.41 21.19
N GLU A 201 26.56 -8.80 20.31
CA GLU A 201 27.21 -10.11 20.33
C GLU A 201 27.68 -10.51 21.75
N GLY A 202 27.41 -11.76 22.14
CA GLY A 202 27.85 -12.33 23.41
C GLY A 202 27.17 -11.77 24.67
N ILE A 203 26.22 -10.85 24.56
CA ILE A 203 25.49 -10.31 25.71
C ILE A 203 24.34 -11.26 26.09
N PRO A 204 24.32 -11.83 27.30
CA PRO A 204 23.27 -12.75 27.72
C PRO A 204 21.94 -12.03 27.94
N HIS A 205 20.87 -12.70 27.52
CA HIS A 205 19.50 -12.18 27.60
C HIS A 205 18.45 -13.29 27.76
N SER A 206 17.23 -12.88 28.07
CA SER A 206 16.03 -13.75 28.09
C SER A 206 14.78 -12.97 27.71
N ILE A 207 13.78 -13.68 27.20
CA ILE A 207 12.50 -13.08 26.76
C ILE A 207 11.36 -13.84 27.42
N GLN A 208 10.40 -13.12 27.99
CA GLN A 208 9.23 -13.72 28.63
C GLN A 208 7.93 -13.10 28.11
N GLY A 209 6.99 -13.92 27.65
CA GLY A 209 5.69 -13.46 27.19
C GLY A 209 4.85 -12.86 28.32
N LEU A 210 4.15 -11.75 28.07
CA LEU A 210 3.24 -11.09 29.00
C LEU A 210 1.78 -11.39 28.66
N ASN A 211 0.83 -10.82 29.41
CA ASN A 211 -0.61 -11.01 29.18
C ASN A 211 -1.43 -9.71 29.19
N ASP A 212 -0.77 -8.56 29.15
CA ASP A 212 -1.40 -7.24 29.22
C ASP A 212 -2.03 -6.81 27.89
N THR A 213 -1.51 -7.30 26.75
CA THR A 213 -2.04 -6.97 25.41
C THR A 213 -2.64 -8.17 24.67
N ALA A 214 -2.07 -9.37 24.81
CA ALA A 214 -2.51 -10.61 24.18
C ALA A 214 -2.00 -11.83 24.99
N ASP A 215 -2.28 -13.05 24.53
CA ASP A 215 -1.62 -14.25 25.08
C ASP A 215 -0.15 -14.30 24.65
N GLY A 216 0.75 -13.67 25.41
CA GLY A 216 2.18 -13.67 25.12
C GLY A 216 2.56 -12.69 24.01
N CYS A 217 3.49 -13.11 23.15
CA CYS A 217 4.08 -12.27 22.11
C CYS A 217 4.57 -13.07 20.90
N GLU A 218 4.57 -12.43 19.73
CA GLU A 218 5.16 -12.91 18.48
C GLU A 218 6.07 -11.82 17.93
N PHE A 219 7.29 -12.19 17.55
CA PHE A 219 8.33 -11.24 17.18
C PHE A 219 9.30 -11.83 16.14
N MET A 220 9.86 -10.95 15.33
CA MET A 220 10.90 -11.28 14.35
C MET A 220 12.27 -10.94 14.94
N LEU A 221 13.17 -11.91 14.95
CA LEU A 221 14.59 -11.71 15.23
C LEU A 221 15.35 -11.64 13.92
N VAL A 222 16.33 -10.74 13.83
CA VAL A 222 17.30 -10.71 12.75
C VAL A 222 18.70 -10.74 13.35
N LEU A 223 19.49 -11.68 12.86
CA LEU A 223 20.84 -11.96 13.31
C LEU A 223 21.81 -11.53 12.22
N ASP A 224 22.91 -10.90 12.60
CA ASP A 224 23.90 -10.37 11.65
C ASP A 224 24.87 -11.42 11.09
N SER A 225 24.41 -12.67 10.94
CA SER A 225 25.08 -13.72 10.17
C SER A 225 24.07 -14.65 9.50
N GLY A 226 24.25 -14.91 8.21
CA GLY A 226 23.44 -15.87 7.47
C GLY A 226 23.65 -17.32 7.92
N THR A 227 24.76 -17.62 8.58
CA THR A 227 25.06 -18.96 9.12
C THR A 227 24.34 -19.26 10.44
N PHE A 228 23.59 -18.30 11.00
CA PHE A 228 22.96 -18.47 12.31
C PHE A 228 21.92 -19.60 12.29
N SER A 229 21.82 -20.30 13.41
CA SER A 229 20.76 -21.25 13.69
C SER A 229 20.31 -21.09 15.14
N GLU A 230 19.02 -20.97 15.35
CA GLU A 230 18.37 -20.89 16.66
C GLU A 230 18.68 -22.13 17.54
N ASP A 231 18.96 -23.27 16.90
CA ASP A 231 19.36 -24.50 17.57
C ASP A 231 20.80 -24.47 18.11
N SER A 232 21.59 -23.44 17.78
CA SER A 232 23.02 -23.33 18.13
C SER A 232 23.31 -22.21 19.14
N THR A 233 22.30 -21.73 19.85
CA THR A 233 22.45 -20.76 20.94
C THR A 233 23.10 -21.40 22.18
N PHE A 234 23.83 -20.60 22.98
CA PHE A 234 24.39 -21.07 24.24
C PHE A 234 23.36 -20.92 25.36
N LEU A 235 22.78 -22.03 25.78
CA LEU A 235 21.67 -22.09 26.73
C LEU A 235 22.19 -22.30 28.16
N LEU A 236 21.62 -21.58 29.13
CA LEU A 236 22.05 -21.65 30.53
C LEU A 236 21.98 -23.09 31.07
N THR A 237 20.84 -23.76 30.91
CA THR A 237 20.63 -25.09 31.48
C THR A 237 21.43 -26.15 30.73
N ASP A 238 21.67 -25.96 29.43
CA ASP A 238 22.56 -26.82 28.65
C ASP A 238 24.01 -26.70 29.16
N TRP A 239 24.50 -25.48 29.36
CA TRP A 239 25.83 -25.27 29.92
C TRP A 239 25.95 -25.86 31.33
N MET A 240 24.96 -25.59 32.20
CA MET A 240 24.95 -26.13 33.57
C MET A 240 24.89 -27.66 33.61
N ALA A 241 24.18 -28.31 32.69
CA ALA A 241 24.14 -29.77 32.58
C ALA A 241 25.50 -30.37 32.18
N HIS A 242 26.32 -29.61 31.47
CA HIS A 242 27.64 -30.04 30.96
C HIS A 242 28.82 -29.54 31.83
N VAL A 243 28.56 -29.05 33.04
CA VAL A 243 29.60 -28.70 34.03
C VAL A 243 29.50 -29.69 35.21
N PRO A 244 30.62 -30.32 35.64
CA PRO A 244 30.60 -31.22 36.79
C PRO A 244 30.02 -30.54 38.04
N LYS A 245 29.14 -31.22 38.78
CA LYS A 245 28.44 -30.67 39.95
C LYS A 245 29.42 -30.10 40.99
N GLU A 246 30.58 -30.71 41.17
CA GLU A 246 31.62 -30.23 42.08
C GLU A 246 32.30 -28.93 41.60
N VAL A 247 32.31 -28.67 40.29
CA VAL A 247 32.77 -27.38 39.72
C VAL A 247 31.71 -26.31 39.94
N LEU A 248 30.43 -26.62 39.72
CA LEU A 248 29.32 -25.71 40.07
C LEU A 248 29.33 -25.36 41.56
N ALA A 249 29.43 -26.37 42.44
CA ALA A 249 29.53 -26.18 43.89
C ALA A 249 30.67 -25.24 44.29
N LYS A 250 31.86 -25.41 43.70
CA LYS A 250 33.01 -24.54 43.92
C LYS A 250 32.76 -23.12 43.42
N ASN A 251 32.19 -22.96 42.23
CA ASN A 251 31.92 -21.65 41.62
C ASN A 251 30.93 -20.83 42.45
N PHE A 252 29.80 -21.44 42.84
CA PHE A 252 28.74 -20.78 43.59
C PHE A 252 28.97 -20.77 45.11
N ARG A 253 30.02 -21.45 45.60
CA ARG A 253 30.37 -21.59 47.03
C ARG A 253 29.23 -22.19 47.87
N VAL A 254 28.56 -23.19 47.33
CA VAL A 254 27.47 -23.94 47.97
C VAL A 254 27.74 -25.44 47.97
N ASN A 255 26.94 -26.23 48.69
CA ASN A 255 27.02 -27.69 48.62
C ASN A 255 26.58 -28.18 47.22
N ALA A 256 27.21 -29.24 46.70
CA ALA A 256 26.84 -29.86 45.43
C ALA A 256 25.36 -30.28 45.38
N SER A 257 24.74 -30.60 46.52
CA SER A 257 23.31 -30.94 46.59
C SER A 257 22.38 -29.79 46.19
N ALA A 258 22.85 -28.54 46.18
CA ALA A 258 22.07 -27.40 45.67
C ALA A 258 21.74 -27.54 44.18
N PHE A 259 22.53 -28.33 43.44
CA PHE A 259 22.37 -28.58 42.01
C PHE A 259 21.74 -29.95 41.71
N ASP A 260 21.08 -30.60 42.68
CA ASP A 260 20.47 -31.91 42.46
C ASP A 260 19.27 -31.90 41.52
N HIS A 261 18.65 -30.73 41.33
CA HIS A 261 17.45 -30.55 40.53
C HIS A 261 17.65 -29.61 39.33
N ILE A 262 18.90 -29.33 38.93
CA ILE A 262 19.12 -28.63 37.66
C ILE A 262 18.65 -29.52 36.50
N PRO A 263 18.12 -28.95 35.41
CA PRO A 263 17.77 -29.72 34.22
C PRO A 263 18.97 -30.50 33.67
N GLY A 264 18.72 -31.70 33.15
CA GLY A 264 19.75 -32.54 32.52
C GLY A 264 20.01 -32.19 31.05
N GLU A 265 19.22 -31.30 30.47
CA GLU A 265 19.30 -30.82 29.09
C GLU A 265 18.74 -29.39 28.98
N GLN A 266 18.88 -28.77 27.81
CA GLN A 266 18.31 -27.46 27.52
C GLN A 266 16.79 -27.41 27.75
N LEU A 267 16.29 -26.28 28.28
CA LEU A 267 14.84 -26.03 28.34
C LEU A 267 14.33 -25.33 27.07
N TRP A 268 15.15 -24.50 26.45
CA TRP A 268 14.89 -23.72 25.24
C TRP A 268 13.71 -22.76 25.32
N ILE A 269 12.47 -23.26 25.22
CA ILE A 269 11.23 -22.54 25.48
C ILE A 269 10.41 -23.37 26.46
N PHE A 270 10.00 -22.75 27.57
CA PHE A 270 9.25 -23.45 28.62
C PHE A 270 8.17 -22.56 29.23
N PRO A 271 7.05 -23.13 29.73
CA PRO A 271 6.01 -22.38 30.39
C PRO A 271 6.47 -21.87 31.76
N SER A 272 6.03 -20.67 32.12
CA SER A 272 6.18 -20.12 33.47
C SER A 272 4.97 -19.24 33.81
N ALA A 273 4.86 -18.80 35.05
CA ALA A 273 3.84 -17.84 35.46
C ALA A 273 4.11 -16.47 34.83
N VAL A 274 3.05 -15.75 34.50
CA VAL A 274 3.17 -14.35 34.05
C VAL A 274 3.74 -13.51 35.20
N PRO A 275 4.77 -12.68 34.96
CA PRO A 275 5.28 -11.76 35.98
C PRO A 275 4.17 -10.81 36.46
N THR A 276 3.98 -10.73 37.77
CA THR A 276 3.01 -9.80 38.39
C THR A 276 3.64 -8.47 38.81
N GLU A 277 4.95 -8.45 38.96
CA GLU A 277 5.72 -7.28 39.38
C GLU A 277 5.97 -6.34 38.19
N SER A 278 5.94 -5.04 38.46
CA SER A 278 6.39 -4.04 37.48
C SER A 278 7.89 -4.22 37.18
N VAL A 279 8.36 -3.68 36.06
CA VAL A 279 9.79 -3.71 35.71
C VAL A 279 10.67 -3.16 36.84
N ALA A 280 10.26 -2.07 37.48
CA ALA A 280 11.02 -1.46 38.56
C ALA A 280 11.09 -2.33 39.83
N GLU A 281 10.05 -3.12 40.11
CA GLU A 281 10.00 -4.04 41.25
C GLU A 281 10.79 -5.32 40.98
N ALA A 282 10.68 -5.86 39.76
CA ALA A 282 11.34 -7.10 39.36
C ALA A 282 12.83 -6.94 39.08
N ASN A 283 13.32 -5.72 38.80
CA ASN A 283 14.72 -5.50 38.41
C ASN A 283 15.66 -5.62 39.62
N PRO A 284 16.62 -6.57 39.65
CA PRO A 284 17.57 -6.66 40.75
C PRO A 284 18.44 -5.41 40.88
N VAL A 285 18.81 -5.01 42.10
CA VAL A 285 19.73 -3.89 42.28
C VAL A 285 21.17 -4.36 42.01
N SER A 286 21.73 -3.97 40.87
CA SER A 286 23.15 -4.21 40.56
C SER A 286 24.06 -3.18 41.27
N PRO A 287 25.11 -3.61 42.00
CA PRO A 287 26.10 -2.69 42.57
C PRO A 287 26.86 -1.86 41.51
N GLN A 288 26.79 -2.27 40.24
CA GLN A 288 27.47 -1.68 39.10
C GLN A 288 26.57 -0.68 38.38
N GLY A 289 25.32 -0.53 38.84
CA GLY A 289 24.26 0.28 38.26
C GLY A 289 23.54 -0.41 37.10
N GLU A 290 22.57 0.29 36.52
CA GLU A 290 21.86 -0.14 35.31
C GLU A 290 22.66 0.18 34.04
N ALA A 291 22.31 -0.46 32.93
CA ALA A 291 22.91 -0.16 31.63
C ALA A 291 22.72 1.32 31.25
N LEU A 292 23.79 1.94 30.70
CA LEU A 292 23.77 3.38 30.36
C LEU A 292 22.98 3.69 29.08
N LEU A 293 22.90 2.73 28.17
CA LEU A 293 22.09 2.81 26.96
C LEU A 293 20.95 1.79 27.08
N PRO A 294 19.72 2.14 26.68
CA PRO A 294 18.64 1.19 26.65
C PRO A 294 18.89 0.13 25.56
N TYR A 295 18.54 -1.12 25.87
CA TYR A 295 18.56 -2.24 24.90
C TYR A 295 17.24 -2.37 24.13
N THR A 296 16.25 -1.52 24.40
CA THR A 296 14.97 -1.44 23.68
C THR A 296 14.74 -0.04 23.14
N PHE A 297 13.91 0.05 22.09
CA PHE A 297 13.53 1.31 21.48
C PHE A 297 12.05 1.30 21.10
N ALA A 298 11.31 2.31 21.55
CA ALA A 298 9.88 2.42 21.30
C ALA A 298 9.57 2.91 19.87
N ALA A 299 9.94 2.14 18.85
CA ALA A 299 9.73 2.50 17.44
C ALA A 299 8.26 2.66 17.06
N SER A 300 7.33 2.04 17.81
CA SER A 300 5.89 2.26 17.66
C SER A 300 5.49 3.72 17.89
N LYS A 301 6.26 4.44 18.71
CA LYS A 301 6.03 5.85 19.09
C LYS A 301 6.93 6.82 18.33
N ALA A 302 7.92 6.32 17.59
CA ALA A 302 8.80 7.16 16.80
C ALA A 302 8.05 7.74 15.58
N PRO A 303 8.24 9.02 15.24
CA PRO A 303 7.58 9.63 14.10
C PRO A 303 8.06 9.00 12.79
N ALA A 304 7.12 8.73 11.88
CA ALA A 304 7.43 8.35 10.51
C ALA A 304 7.51 9.60 9.62
N THR A 305 8.36 9.56 8.60
CA THR A 305 8.38 10.55 7.53
C THR A 305 7.29 10.21 6.54
N ASN A 306 6.22 11.00 6.51
CA ASN A 306 5.12 10.82 5.56
C ASN A 306 5.49 11.41 4.19
N VAL A 307 5.24 10.64 3.14
CA VAL A 307 5.50 11.00 1.73
C VAL A 307 4.27 10.65 0.89
N THR A 308 4.23 11.09 -0.37
CA THR A 308 3.04 10.96 -1.22
C THR A 308 2.57 9.53 -1.41
N GLY A 309 3.48 8.55 -1.40
CA GLY A 309 3.16 7.14 -1.59
C GLY A 309 3.04 6.31 -0.30
N GLY A 310 3.15 6.92 0.88
CA GLY A 310 3.13 6.20 2.15
C GLY A 310 4.01 6.86 3.21
N SER A 311 4.83 6.08 3.88
CA SER A 311 5.71 6.59 4.94
C SER A 311 6.97 5.74 5.09
N VAL A 312 8.02 6.36 5.64
CA VAL A 312 9.26 5.68 6.00
C VAL A 312 9.70 6.11 7.39
N LYS A 313 10.06 5.14 8.23
CA LYS A 313 10.58 5.35 9.58
C LYS A 313 11.91 4.62 9.72
N VAL A 314 12.98 5.41 9.82
CA VAL A 314 14.34 4.89 9.98
C VAL A 314 14.72 4.85 11.45
N VAL A 315 15.22 3.71 11.91
CA VAL A 315 15.84 3.56 13.22
C VAL A 315 17.22 2.93 13.03
N ASP A 316 18.25 3.63 13.48
CA ASP A 316 19.64 3.21 13.36
C ASP A 316 20.47 3.75 14.54
N SER A 317 21.80 3.60 14.50
CA SER A 317 22.68 3.97 15.61
C SER A 317 22.65 5.47 16.00
N ARG A 318 22.04 6.34 15.19
CA ARG A 318 21.86 7.77 15.49
C ARG A 318 20.69 8.01 16.45
N THR A 319 19.68 7.14 16.43
CA THR A 319 18.47 7.23 17.27
C THR A 319 18.40 6.11 18.31
N PHE A 320 18.79 4.89 17.93
CA PHE A 320 18.89 3.73 18.80
C PHE A 320 20.37 3.38 19.04
N ASN A 321 21.01 4.13 19.93
CA ASN A 321 22.48 4.20 20.04
C ASN A 321 23.20 2.86 20.27
N VAL A 322 22.55 1.86 20.86
CA VAL A 322 23.14 0.54 21.10
C VAL A 322 23.18 -0.33 19.84
N SER A 323 22.29 -0.08 18.87
CA SER A 323 22.19 -0.84 17.61
C SER A 323 23.32 -0.43 16.66
N LYS A 324 24.47 -1.12 16.77
CA LYS A 324 25.70 -0.79 16.04
C LYS A 324 25.93 -1.60 14.78
N THR A 325 25.26 -2.73 14.62
CA THR A 325 25.44 -3.58 13.44
C THR A 325 24.16 -3.79 12.65
N ILE A 326 23.02 -3.32 13.15
CA ILE A 326 21.73 -3.44 12.47
C ILE A 326 21.01 -2.08 12.43
N ALA A 327 20.56 -1.70 11.24
CA ALA A 327 19.68 -0.56 10.98
C ALA A 327 18.39 -1.04 10.31
N VAL A 328 17.29 -0.30 10.50
CA VAL A 328 15.99 -0.63 9.90
C VAL A 328 15.34 0.60 9.27
N ALA A 329 14.64 0.39 8.17
CA ALA A 329 13.58 1.27 7.69
C ALA A 329 12.24 0.52 7.67
N GLU A 330 11.29 0.96 8.48
CA GLU A 330 9.90 0.51 8.38
C GLU A 330 9.22 1.35 7.28
N VAL A 331 8.76 0.67 6.22
CA VAL A 331 8.21 1.31 5.02
C VAL A 331 6.74 0.95 4.86
N THR A 332 5.91 1.95 4.58
CA THR A 332 4.54 1.75 4.10
C THR A 332 4.40 2.27 2.68
N VAL A 333 3.69 1.51 1.85
CA VAL A 333 3.43 1.85 0.44
C VAL A 333 1.94 1.70 0.17
N VAL A 334 1.26 2.78 -0.20
CA VAL A 334 -0.17 2.77 -0.53
C VAL A 334 -0.45 1.99 -1.82
N PRO A 335 -1.70 1.52 -2.07
CA PRO A 335 -2.04 0.83 -3.31
C PRO A 335 -1.65 1.64 -4.56
N GLY A 336 -0.98 0.99 -5.51
CA GLY A 336 -0.45 1.62 -6.73
C GLY A 336 0.74 2.56 -6.51
N GLY A 337 1.25 2.65 -5.29
CA GLY A 337 2.52 3.32 -4.99
C GLY A 337 3.71 2.37 -5.11
N ILE A 338 4.91 2.95 -5.10
CA ILE A 338 6.17 2.22 -5.13
C ILE A 338 7.15 2.80 -4.10
N ARG A 339 7.94 1.94 -3.45
CA ARG A 339 9.29 2.30 -3.03
C ARG A 339 10.09 2.52 -4.31
N GLU A 340 10.62 3.72 -4.49
CA GLU A 340 11.21 4.13 -5.78
C GLU A 340 12.38 3.24 -6.22
N LEU A 341 12.79 3.38 -7.48
CA LEU A 341 14.02 2.77 -8.00
C LEU A 341 15.23 3.32 -7.24
N HIS A 342 15.91 2.44 -6.53
CA HIS A 342 17.06 2.79 -5.70
C HIS A 342 18.01 1.60 -5.53
N TRP A 343 19.13 1.83 -4.82
CA TRP A 343 19.99 0.77 -4.32
C TRP A 343 20.65 1.20 -3.00
N HIS A 344 21.17 0.21 -2.28
CA HIS A 344 22.00 0.41 -1.10
C HIS A 344 23.49 0.30 -1.49
N PRO A 345 24.34 1.29 -1.18
CA PRO A 345 25.70 1.37 -1.74
C PRO A 345 26.62 0.22 -1.36
N THR A 346 26.55 -0.25 -0.11
CA THR A 346 27.53 -1.21 0.44
C THR A 346 26.87 -2.37 1.17
N GLN A 347 25.61 -2.23 1.60
CA GLN A 347 24.99 -3.15 2.54
C GLN A 347 23.91 -3.99 1.88
N PRO A 348 23.81 -5.28 2.24
CA PRO A 348 22.67 -6.09 1.83
C PRO A 348 21.42 -5.61 2.56
N GLU A 349 20.30 -5.66 1.85
CA GLU A 349 18.98 -5.50 2.42
C GLU A 349 18.40 -6.88 2.68
N TRP A 350 18.01 -7.13 3.94
CA TRP A 350 17.16 -8.25 4.31
C TRP A 350 15.80 -7.68 4.66
N THR A 351 14.74 -8.24 4.09
CA THR A 351 13.41 -7.65 4.16
C THR A 351 12.41 -8.61 4.75
N PHE A 352 11.49 -8.11 5.57
CA PHE A 352 10.33 -8.88 6.04
C PHE A 352 9.03 -8.16 5.77
N TYR A 353 8.12 -8.83 5.06
CA TYR A 353 6.81 -8.30 4.72
C TYR A 353 5.82 -8.55 5.86
N LEU A 354 5.35 -7.47 6.49
CA LEU A 354 4.38 -7.53 7.58
C LEU A 354 2.95 -7.62 7.04
N GLU A 355 2.63 -6.84 6.00
CA GLU A 355 1.29 -6.69 5.45
C GLU A 355 1.32 -6.39 3.94
N GLY A 356 0.27 -6.77 3.22
CA GLY A 356 0.06 -6.45 1.81
C GLY A 356 0.74 -7.44 0.85
N THR A 357 0.72 -7.09 -0.43
CA THR A 357 1.41 -7.83 -1.50
C THR A 357 2.30 -6.90 -2.31
N ALA A 358 3.44 -7.42 -2.73
CA ALA A 358 4.45 -6.68 -3.45
C ALA A 358 4.95 -7.46 -4.67
N ARG A 359 5.52 -6.73 -5.62
CA ARG A 359 6.53 -7.28 -6.52
C ARG A 359 7.79 -6.44 -6.47
N VAL A 360 8.93 -7.11 -6.63
CA VAL A 360 10.27 -6.51 -6.61
C VAL A 360 11.05 -7.07 -7.78
N THR A 361 11.54 -6.20 -8.66
CA THR A 361 12.58 -6.57 -9.62
C THR A 361 13.93 -6.27 -9.02
N VAL A 362 14.81 -7.27 -9.00
CA VAL A 362 16.21 -7.14 -8.58
C VAL A 362 17.10 -7.13 -9.82
N PHE A 363 17.80 -6.03 -10.04
CA PHE A 363 18.80 -5.86 -11.11
C PHE A 363 20.19 -6.22 -10.60
N ALA A 364 20.75 -7.30 -11.15
CA ALA A 364 21.98 -7.95 -10.70
C ALA A 364 23.20 -7.65 -11.61
N SER A 365 23.20 -6.49 -12.28
CA SER A 365 24.20 -6.08 -13.27
C SER A 365 24.28 -6.98 -14.51
N SER A 366 25.11 -6.60 -15.50
CA SER A 366 25.38 -7.41 -16.71
C SER A 366 24.12 -7.81 -17.51
N GLY A 367 23.07 -7.01 -17.41
CA GLY A 367 21.76 -7.29 -18.01
C GLY A 367 20.91 -8.33 -17.26
N ASN A 368 21.36 -8.85 -16.11
CA ASN A 368 20.58 -9.77 -15.30
C ASN A 368 19.53 -9.01 -14.48
N ALA A 369 18.27 -9.43 -14.58
CA ALA A 369 17.17 -8.92 -13.79
C ALA A 369 16.15 -10.03 -13.55
N ARG A 370 15.58 -10.10 -12.34
CA ARG A 370 14.49 -11.03 -12.04
C ARG A 370 13.49 -10.41 -11.09
N THR A 371 12.22 -10.68 -11.35
CA THR A 371 11.09 -10.20 -10.55
C THR A 371 10.56 -11.29 -9.63
N PHE A 372 10.25 -10.89 -8.39
CA PHE A 372 9.76 -11.77 -7.33
C PHE A 372 8.54 -11.13 -6.67
N ASP A 373 7.53 -11.95 -6.37
CA ASP A 373 6.34 -11.54 -5.64
C ASP A 373 6.51 -11.79 -4.15
N TYR A 374 5.93 -10.94 -3.31
CA TYR A 374 5.99 -11.03 -1.85
C TYR A 374 4.63 -10.76 -1.21
N GLN A 375 4.40 -11.38 -0.06
CA GLN A 375 3.23 -11.17 0.79
C GLN A 375 3.62 -11.29 2.27
N ALA A 376 2.66 -11.04 3.17
CA ALA A 376 2.89 -11.14 4.60
C ALA A 376 3.53 -12.48 5.02
N GLY A 377 4.61 -12.41 5.80
CA GLY A 377 5.39 -13.57 6.24
C GLY A 377 6.52 -13.99 5.32
N ASP A 378 6.72 -13.30 4.19
CA ASP A 378 7.85 -13.53 3.30
C ASP A 378 9.07 -12.71 3.69
N ILE A 379 10.22 -13.32 3.43
CA ILE A 379 11.54 -12.69 3.49
C ILE A 379 12.01 -12.36 2.08
N GLY A 380 12.58 -11.16 1.93
CA GLY A 380 13.34 -10.72 0.75
C GLY A 380 14.82 -10.55 1.07
N TYR A 381 15.70 -10.68 0.07
CA TYR A 381 17.12 -10.35 0.21
C TYR A 381 17.68 -9.69 -1.04
N VAL A 382 18.17 -8.46 -0.92
CA VAL A 382 18.82 -7.74 -2.02
C VAL A 382 20.31 -7.59 -1.71
N PRO A 383 21.21 -8.22 -2.50
CA PRO A 383 22.64 -8.04 -2.33
C PRO A 383 23.07 -6.56 -2.45
N PRO A 384 24.22 -6.18 -1.86
CA PRO A 384 24.75 -4.83 -1.98
C PRO A 384 24.80 -4.37 -3.45
N THR A 385 24.52 -3.09 -3.69
CA THR A 385 24.56 -2.42 -5.01
C THR A 385 23.51 -2.86 -6.03
N PHE A 386 22.73 -3.90 -5.76
CA PHE A 386 21.71 -4.35 -6.71
C PHE A 386 20.58 -3.33 -6.77
N GLY A 387 20.26 -2.88 -7.98
CA GLY A 387 19.18 -1.92 -8.21
C GLY A 387 17.83 -2.60 -8.04
N HIS A 388 16.88 -1.97 -7.37
CA HIS A 388 15.57 -2.55 -7.16
C HIS A 388 14.50 -1.49 -6.88
N TYR A 389 13.25 -1.93 -6.88
CA TYR A 389 12.08 -1.18 -6.45
C TYR A 389 11.12 -2.14 -5.76
N VAL A 390 10.23 -1.62 -4.90
CA VAL A 390 9.17 -2.43 -4.29
C VAL A 390 7.82 -1.80 -4.66
N GLU A 391 7.08 -2.47 -5.54
CA GLU A 391 5.76 -2.02 -5.97
C GLU A 391 4.68 -2.71 -5.16
N ASN A 392 3.72 -1.93 -4.64
CA ASN A 392 2.53 -2.49 -4.02
C ASN A 392 1.57 -2.95 -5.13
N THR A 393 1.50 -4.27 -5.32
CA THR A 393 0.61 -4.93 -6.28
C THR A 393 -0.81 -5.14 -5.73
N GLY A 394 -0.99 -4.92 -4.43
CA GLY A 394 -2.23 -5.19 -3.72
C GLY A 394 -3.20 -4.02 -3.69
N ASN A 395 -4.39 -4.30 -3.14
CA ASN A 395 -5.47 -3.33 -2.97
C ASN A 395 -5.49 -2.68 -1.58
N THR A 396 -4.52 -3.02 -0.71
CA THR A 396 -4.34 -2.48 0.64
C THR A 396 -2.96 -1.86 0.76
N THR A 397 -2.75 -0.98 1.74
CA THR A 397 -1.39 -0.50 2.05
C THR A 397 -0.51 -1.68 2.42
N MET A 398 0.67 -1.73 1.82
CA MET A 398 1.71 -2.70 2.13
C MET A 398 2.62 -2.12 3.23
N LYS A 399 3.03 -2.96 4.17
CA LYS A 399 3.99 -2.61 5.23
C LYS A 399 5.07 -3.67 5.30
N TYR A 400 6.33 -3.24 5.31
CA TYR A 400 7.48 -4.13 5.40
C TYR A 400 8.66 -3.44 6.11
N LEU A 401 9.65 -4.25 6.48
CA LEU A 401 10.89 -3.79 7.10
C LEU A 401 12.03 -3.99 6.10
N GLU A 402 12.78 -2.94 5.80
CA GLU A 402 14.10 -3.01 5.17
C GLU A 402 15.15 -3.08 6.30
N ILE A 403 15.91 -4.17 6.43
CA ILE A 403 16.87 -4.39 7.53
C ILE A 403 18.27 -4.55 6.95
N PHE A 404 19.25 -3.91 7.57
CA PHE A 404 20.60 -3.77 7.02
C PHE A 404 21.64 -4.13 8.06
N LYS A 405 22.67 -4.87 7.66
CA LYS A 405 23.87 -5.12 8.48
C LYS A 405 24.81 -3.91 8.44
N THR A 406 24.45 -2.84 9.14
CA THR A 406 25.20 -1.57 9.23
C THR A 406 24.76 -0.75 10.44
N ASP A 407 25.52 0.26 10.82
CA ASP A 407 25.18 1.18 11.91
C ASP A 407 24.25 2.32 11.46
N ILE A 408 24.22 2.65 10.17
CA ILE A 408 23.48 3.77 9.59
C ILE A 408 22.77 3.34 8.31
N TYR A 409 21.49 3.72 8.19
CA TYR A 409 20.71 3.55 6.96
C TYR A 409 21.15 4.52 5.86
N GLU A 410 21.44 3.98 4.67
CA GLU A 410 21.85 4.76 3.49
C GLU A 410 21.32 4.14 2.18
N ASP A 411 20.77 4.97 1.31
CA ASP A 411 20.30 4.58 -0.03
C ASP A 411 20.61 5.66 -1.08
N ILE A 412 20.67 5.26 -2.36
CA ILE A 412 20.79 6.17 -3.50
C ILE A 412 19.56 6.03 -4.39
N SER A 413 18.83 7.14 -4.56
CA SER A 413 17.68 7.23 -5.45
C SER A 413 18.11 7.45 -6.89
N LEU A 414 17.56 6.67 -7.81
CA LEU A 414 17.77 6.86 -9.25
C LEU A 414 17.25 8.22 -9.70
N ASN A 415 16.06 8.62 -9.25
CA ASN A 415 15.44 9.89 -9.64
C ASN A 415 16.30 11.08 -9.20
N GLN A 416 16.73 11.08 -7.94
CA GLN A 416 17.59 12.13 -7.40
C GLN A 416 18.96 12.17 -8.08
N TRP A 417 19.56 11.01 -8.36
CA TRP A 417 20.84 10.96 -9.06
C TRP A 417 20.76 11.59 -10.46
N LEU A 418 19.74 11.23 -11.24
CA LEU A 418 19.51 11.82 -12.56
C LEU A 418 19.22 13.33 -12.44
N ALA A 419 18.39 13.75 -11.48
CA ALA A 419 18.03 15.16 -11.27
C ALA A 419 19.22 16.07 -10.88
N LEU A 420 20.27 15.49 -10.27
CA LEU A 420 21.48 16.19 -9.84
C LEU A 420 22.66 16.02 -10.80
N THR A 421 22.47 15.28 -11.90
CA THR A 421 23.44 15.14 -12.99
C THR A 421 23.17 16.21 -14.06
N PRO A 422 24.20 16.78 -14.73
CA PRO A 422 23.97 17.76 -15.80
C PRO A 422 22.95 17.26 -16.83
N PRO A 423 21.90 18.05 -17.18
CA PRO A 423 20.82 17.61 -18.07
C PRO A 423 21.31 17.03 -19.39
N GLU A 424 22.30 17.65 -20.02
CA GLU A 424 22.88 17.18 -21.29
C GLU A 424 23.53 15.80 -21.16
N MET A 425 24.09 15.46 -19.99
CA MET A 425 24.62 14.13 -19.72
C MET A 425 23.49 13.10 -19.61
N VAL A 426 22.38 13.44 -18.94
CA VAL A 426 21.20 12.57 -18.83
C VAL A 426 20.58 12.34 -20.21
N LYS A 427 20.42 13.40 -21.02
CA LYS A 427 19.94 13.31 -22.41
C LYS A 427 20.80 12.41 -23.26
N ALA A 428 22.13 12.53 -23.14
CA ALA A 428 23.06 11.70 -23.90
C ALA A 428 22.92 10.20 -23.57
N HIS A 429 22.53 9.85 -22.34
CA HIS A 429 22.33 8.46 -21.91
C HIS A 429 20.94 7.91 -22.21
N LEU A 430 19.89 8.69 -21.91
CA LEU A 430 18.50 8.19 -21.88
C LEU A 430 17.61 8.78 -22.98
N GLN A 431 18.09 9.78 -23.71
CA GLN A 431 17.35 10.47 -24.79
C GLN A 431 15.99 11.04 -24.34
N LEU A 432 15.88 11.42 -23.07
CA LEU A 432 14.69 12.08 -22.52
C LEU A 432 14.59 13.53 -23.03
N ASP A 433 13.37 14.00 -23.25
CA ASP A 433 13.13 15.40 -23.62
C ASP A 433 13.28 16.35 -22.42
N ASP A 434 13.36 17.66 -22.73
CA ASP A 434 13.49 18.71 -21.71
C ASP A 434 12.31 18.74 -20.73
N GLU A 435 11.11 18.43 -21.22
CA GLU A 435 9.91 18.36 -20.38
C GLU A 435 10.06 17.26 -19.33
N THR A 436 10.45 16.05 -19.74
CA THR A 436 10.67 14.92 -18.83
C THR A 436 11.79 15.19 -17.84
N ILE A 437 12.92 15.73 -18.30
CA ILE A 437 14.05 16.08 -17.42
C ILE A 437 13.63 17.13 -16.39
N SER A 438 12.77 18.08 -16.76
CA SER A 438 12.28 19.11 -15.83
C SER A 438 11.43 18.55 -14.68
N GLN A 439 10.88 17.34 -14.84
CA GLN A 439 10.07 16.65 -13.82
C GLN A 439 10.91 15.79 -12.84
N LEU A 440 12.21 15.60 -13.11
CA LEU A 440 13.09 14.85 -12.21
C LEU A 440 13.23 15.56 -10.85
N GLN A 441 13.24 14.78 -9.79
CA GLN A 441 13.12 15.27 -8.41
C GLN A 441 14.49 15.36 -7.73
N LYS A 442 14.93 16.58 -7.43
CA LYS A 442 16.19 16.84 -6.70
C LYS A 442 16.12 16.44 -5.22
N VAL A 443 14.91 16.32 -4.68
CA VAL A 443 14.66 15.80 -3.34
C VAL A 443 14.23 14.34 -3.49
N LYS A 444 14.90 13.45 -2.76
CA LYS A 444 14.69 11.99 -2.81
C LYS A 444 13.22 11.61 -2.60
N PRO A 445 12.55 11.01 -3.60
CA PRO A 445 11.16 10.59 -3.48
C PRO A 445 11.05 9.14 -2.99
N ILE A 446 11.41 8.91 -1.73
CA ILE A 446 11.61 7.59 -1.13
C ILE A 446 10.45 6.62 -1.42
N VAL A 447 9.20 7.05 -1.21
CA VAL A 447 7.99 6.33 -1.63
C VAL A 447 7.10 7.24 -2.47
N VAL A 448 6.87 6.81 -3.71
CA VAL A 448 6.12 7.53 -4.73
C VAL A 448 4.69 6.99 -4.75
N GLY A 449 3.71 7.89 -4.70
CA GLY A 449 2.30 7.50 -4.79
C GLY A 449 1.89 7.16 -6.22
N PRO A 450 0.68 6.61 -6.42
CA PRO A 450 0.14 6.42 -7.76
C PRO A 450 0.07 7.78 -8.48
N GLY A 451 0.89 7.96 -9.52
CA GLY A 451 1.02 9.24 -10.22
C GLY A 451 -0.23 9.61 -11.02
N GLU A 452 -0.58 10.90 -11.01
CA GLU A 452 -1.33 11.54 -12.11
C GLU A 452 -0.30 11.89 -13.20
N TRP A 453 -0.19 11.06 -14.24
CA TRP A 453 0.81 11.25 -15.29
C TRP A 453 0.49 12.49 -16.15
N ALA A 454 1.26 13.56 -15.95
CA ALA A 454 1.24 14.74 -16.80
C ALA A 454 1.89 14.42 -18.15
N GLY A 455 1.06 14.07 -19.15
CA GLY A 455 1.55 13.82 -20.51
C GLY A 455 0.46 13.24 -21.41
N LYS A 456 0.16 13.94 -22.50
CA LYS A 456 -0.74 13.46 -23.56
C LYS A 456 -0.01 12.31 -24.28
N ASP A 457 -0.69 11.17 -24.41
CA ASP A 457 -0.17 9.86 -24.90
C ASP A 457 0.57 9.00 -23.86
N CYS A 458 -0.18 8.45 -22.90
CA CYS A 458 0.28 7.30 -22.13
C CYS A 458 -0.51 6.05 -22.54
N ARG A 459 0.04 5.26 -23.45
CA ARG A 459 -0.38 3.87 -23.72
C ARG A 459 0.10 2.89 -22.64
N ILE A 460 0.81 3.40 -21.63
CA ILE A 460 1.62 2.64 -20.66
C ILE A 460 0.90 2.47 -19.31
N VAL A 461 -0.40 2.81 -19.22
CA VAL A 461 -1.25 2.40 -18.07
C VAL A 461 -2.60 1.83 -18.55
N ARG A 462 -2.56 0.70 -19.27
CA ARG A 462 -3.74 -0.13 -19.55
C ARG A 462 -3.99 -1.10 -18.38
N TRP A 463 -4.57 -0.60 -17.29
CA TRP A 463 -5.33 -1.47 -16.39
C TRP A 463 -6.57 -1.99 -17.12
N HIS A 464 -6.52 -3.22 -17.65
CA HIS A 464 -7.68 -3.99 -18.11
C HIS A 464 -7.90 -5.11 -17.09
N ARG A 465 -8.93 -5.07 -16.24
CA ARG A 465 -10.32 -5.48 -16.55
C ARG A 465 -10.40 -6.79 -17.33
N SER A 466 -10.68 -7.88 -16.62
CA SER A 466 -11.88 -8.70 -16.83
C SER A 466 -11.91 -9.90 -15.88
N LEU A 467 -13.01 -10.02 -15.12
CA LEU A 467 -13.59 -11.28 -14.59
C LEU A 467 -12.77 -11.95 -13.46
N CYS A 468 -13.27 -12.40 -12.30
CA CYS A 468 -14.59 -12.75 -11.77
C CYS A 468 -14.39 -12.87 -10.22
N LEU A 469 -15.29 -12.29 -9.41
CA LEU A 469 -16.27 -13.01 -8.57
C LEU A 469 -15.68 -13.94 -7.49
N ASP A 470 -15.91 -13.53 -6.23
CA ASP A 470 -15.97 -14.31 -4.99
C ASP A 470 -14.77 -15.15 -4.54
N ALA A 471 -13.98 -14.60 -3.61
CA ALA A 471 -13.54 -15.32 -2.41
C ALA A 471 -13.31 -14.35 -1.23
N ARG A 472 -13.84 -14.70 -0.07
CA ARG A 472 -13.91 -13.89 1.15
C ARG A 472 -12.75 -14.20 2.10
N GLY A 473 -12.34 -13.18 2.87
CA GLY A 473 -11.67 -13.30 4.19
C GLY A 473 -10.21 -12.83 4.18
N ALA A 474 -9.71 -11.98 5.09
CA ALA A 474 -10.30 -11.34 6.26
C ALA A 474 -9.59 -9.98 6.46
N ALA A 475 -10.32 -8.88 6.30
CA ALA A 475 -9.90 -7.57 6.77
C ALA A 475 -10.13 -7.50 8.28
N THR A 476 -9.09 -7.10 9.03
CA THR A 476 -9.21 -6.76 10.45
C THR A 476 -10.29 -5.70 10.64
N ILE A 477 -11.36 -6.09 11.34
CA ILE A 477 -12.44 -5.19 11.72
C ILE A 477 -11.88 -4.23 12.77
N GLU A 478 -11.77 -2.95 12.40
CA GLU A 478 -11.29 -1.88 13.29
C GLU A 478 -12.06 -1.86 14.62
N SER A 479 -11.31 -1.72 15.71
CA SER A 479 -11.82 -1.76 17.08
C SER A 479 -12.66 -0.51 17.42
N ARG A 480 -13.32 -0.54 18.59
CA ARG A 480 -14.30 0.43 19.11
C ARG A 480 -13.82 1.90 19.21
N ALA A 481 -12.57 2.21 18.84
CA ALA A 481 -11.92 3.51 18.96
C ALA A 481 -12.29 4.54 17.87
N ASP A 482 -12.88 4.12 16.74
CA ASP A 482 -13.23 5.00 15.62
C ASP A 482 -14.68 5.52 15.60
N VAL A 483 -15.48 5.21 16.63
CA VAL A 483 -16.85 5.72 16.75
C VAL A 483 -16.81 7.22 17.05
N PRO A 484 -17.39 8.09 16.19
CA PRO A 484 -17.41 9.52 16.46
C PRO A 484 -18.01 9.83 17.84
N ALA A 485 -17.38 10.74 18.58
CA ALA A 485 -17.85 11.12 19.90
C ALA A 485 -19.33 11.54 19.87
N GLY A 486 -20.13 10.99 20.78
CA GLY A 486 -21.57 11.26 20.85
C GLY A 486 -22.41 10.59 19.75
N ALA A 487 -21.86 9.65 18.98
CA ALA A 487 -22.64 8.90 18.00
C ALA A 487 -23.65 7.95 18.67
N ILE A 488 -24.87 7.91 18.13
CA ILE A 488 -25.83 6.84 18.41
C ILE A 488 -25.38 5.61 17.62
N THR A 489 -25.13 4.50 18.31
CA THR A 489 -24.59 3.27 17.72
C THR A 489 -25.69 2.30 17.31
N ILE A 490 -25.53 1.67 16.13
CA ILE A 490 -26.47 0.72 15.53
C ILE A 490 -25.75 -0.59 15.22
N GLY A 491 -26.41 -1.73 15.46
CA GLY A 491 -25.90 -3.06 15.09
C GLY A 491 -25.53 -3.93 16.27
N SER A 492 -24.77 -5.00 16.01
CA SER A 492 -24.30 -5.92 17.06
C SER A 492 -23.38 -5.18 18.04
N GLY A 493 -23.82 -5.02 19.28
CA GLY A 493 -23.13 -4.20 20.29
C GLY A 493 -23.45 -2.71 20.26
N GLY A 494 -24.38 -2.26 19.41
CA GLY A 494 -24.91 -0.89 19.37
C GLY A 494 -26.11 -0.66 20.30
N LYS A 495 -26.45 0.61 20.55
CA LYS A 495 -27.63 1.02 21.34
C LYS A 495 -28.94 0.58 20.69
N TYR A 496 -28.99 0.57 19.36
CA TYR A 496 -30.16 0.15 18.58
C TYR A 496 -29.81 -0.99 17.63
N SER A 497 -30.78 -1.86 17.35
CA SER A 497 -30.62 -2.98 16.40
C SER A 497 -30.89 -2.58 14.94
N THR A 498 -31.68 -1.52 14.70
CA THR A 498 -32.03 -1.05 13.36
C THR A 498 -31.78 0.45 13.21
N ILE A 499 -31.54 0.87 11.98
CA ILE A 499 -31.26 2.27 11.63
C ILE A 499 -32.53 3.09 11.82
N SER A 500 -33.69 2.56 11.41
CA SER A 500 -34.98 3.23 11.59
C SER A 500 -35.37 3.45 13.05
N ALA A 501 -34.98 2.54 13.96
CA ALA A 501 -35.17 2.76 15.40
C ALA A 501 -34.21 3.82 15.93
N ALA A 502 -32.94 3.78 15.52
CA ALA A 502 -31.94 4.76 15.92
C ALA A 502 -32.30 6.18 15.49
N LEU A 503 -32.84 6.37 14.28
CA LEU A 503 -33.22 7.69 13.77
C LEU A 503 -34.35 8.37 14.56
N LYS A 504 -35.10 7.62 15.38
CA LYS A 504 -36.08 8.19 16.32
C LYS A 504 -35.41 8.78 17.55
N ASP A 505 -34.20 8.33 17.89
CA ASP A 505 -33.39 8.93 18.93
C ASP A 505 -32.72 10.20 18.40
N THR A 506 -33.15 11.33 18.95
CA THR A 506 -32.71 12.66 18.54
C THR A 506 -31.65 13.25 19.45
N SER A 507 -31.14 12.49 20.44
CA SER A 507 -30.09 12.94 21.36
C SER A 507 -28.76 13.27 20.68
N SER A 508 -28.56 12.79 19.44
CA SER A 508 -27.45 13.14 18.57
C SER A 508 -27.91 13.25 17.12
N ASN A 509 -27.15 13.96 16.29
CA ASN A 509 -27.28 13.95 14.82
C ASN A 509 -26.24 13.04 14.15
N ILE A 510 -25.41 12.37 14.94
CA ILE A 510 -24.33 11.50 14.47
C ILE A 510 -24.73 10.05 14.78
N TYR A 511 -24.67 9.21 13.75
CA TYR A 511 -25.00 7.80 13.83
C TYR A 511 -23.83 6.97 13.34
N TYR A 512 -23.54 5.88 14.04
CA TYR A 512 -22.47 4.94 13.67
C TYR A 512 -23.04 3.53 13.59
N ILE A 513 -22.93 2.92 12.42
CA ILE A 513 -23.47 1.59 12.13
C ILE A 513 -22.30 0.60 12.14
N TYR A 514 -22.36 -0.38 13.03
CA TYR A 514 -21.41 -1.50 13.04
C TYR A 514 -21.63 -2.41 11.83
N SER A 515 -20.57 -3.14 11.47
CA SER A 515 -20.53 -4.11 10.37
C SER A 515 -21.76 -5.04 10.39
N GLY A 516 -22.37 -5.25 9.21
CA GLY A 516 -23.57 -6.05 9.10
C GLY A 516 -24.42 -5.71 7.88
N THR A 517 -25.45 -6.53 7.67
CA THR A 517 -26.47 -6.31 6.63
C THR A 517 -27.82 -6.00 7.28
N TYR A 518 -28.36 -4.83 6.98
CA TYR A 518 -29.59 -4.26 7.53
C TYR A 518 -30.66 -4.30 6.44
N LYS A 519 -31.63 -5.21 6.60
CA LYS A 519 -32.75 -5.38 5.67
C LYS A 519 -33.92 -4.49 6.09
N GLU A 520 -33.90 -3.24 5.65
CA GLU A 520 -34.92 -2.25 6.00
C GLU A 520 -35.01 -1.13 4.96
N GLN A 521 -36.11 -0.36 5.00
CA GLN A 521 -36.20 0.94 4.33
C GLN A 521 -35.92 2.04 5.37
N VAL A 522 -34.90 2.85 5.11
CA VAL A 522 -34.48 3.93 6.00
C VAL A 522 -35.02 5.26 5.50
N TYR A 523 -35.68 6.04 6.37
CA TYR A 523 -36.19 7.37 6.05
C TYR A 523 -35.55 8.44 6.95
N ILE A 524 -34.83 9.37 6.34
CA ILE A 524 -34.11 10.47 7.01
C ILE A 524 -34.83 11.78 6.68
N ASN A 525 -35.63 12.28 7.61
CA ASN A 525 -36.42 13.50 7.47
C ASN A 525 -35.96 14.63 8.41
N ARG A 526 -34.75 14.52 8.97
CA ARG A 526 -34.16 15.50 9.88
C ARG A 526 -32.87 16.06 9.29
N ALA A 527 -32.70 17.37 9.43
CA ALA A 527 -31.55 18.09 8.88
C ALA A 527 -30.25 17.76 9.61
N ASN A 528 -29.12 17.93 8.91
CA ASN A 528 -27.75 17.82 9.46
C ASN A 528 -27.39 16.45 10.06
N VAL A 529 -28.06 15.38 9.61
CA VAL A 529 -27.78 14.01 10.04
C VAL A 529 -26.50 13.49 9.36
N LYS A 530 -25.58 12.94 10.14
CA LYS A 530 -24.38 12.24 9.64
C LYS A 530 -24.46 10.77 10.02
N ILE A 531 -24.35 9.88 9.04
CA ILE A 531 -24.36 8.43 9.26
C ILE A 531 -23.04 7.84 8.74
N TYR A 532 -22.31 7.18 9.63
CA TYR A 532 -21.06 6.50 9.35
C TYR A 532 -21.26 4.99 9.37
N GLY A 533 -20.86 4.30 8.32
CA GLY A 533 -20.72 2.85 8.31
C GLY A 533 -19.34 2.44 8.79
N GLN A 534 -19.26 1.38 9.58
CA GLN A 534 -17.98 0.74 9.89
C GLN A 534 -17.29 0.30 8.60
N THR A 535 -16.01 0.64 8.49
CA THR A 535 -15.17 0.39 7.33
C THR A 535 -13.74 0.18 7.81
N ALA A 536 -12.93 -0.54 7.04
CA ALA A 536 -11.49 -0.61 7.25
C ALA A 536 -10.73 0.54 6.54
N SER A 537 -11.43 1.40 5.80
CA SER A 537 -10.85 2.58 5.14
C SER A 537 -11.92 3.62 4.81
N LYS A 538 -11.77 4.83 5.37
CA LYS A 538 -12.75 5.93 5.22
C LYS A 538 -12.83 6.46 3.79
N LEU A 539 -11.73 6.42 3.02
CA LEU A 539 -11.65 6.97 1.67
C LEU A 539 -11.83 5.92 0.55
N ASN A 540 -12.06 4.64 0.90
CA ASN A 540 -12.21 3.55 -0.04
C ASN A 540 -13.56 2.85 0.13
N TYR A 541 -14.45 3.05 -0.84
CA TYR A 541 -15.78 2.43 -0.84
C TYR A 541 -15.74 0.89 -0.83
N ASN A 542 -14.63 0.26 -1.24
CA ASN A 542 -14.48 -1.20 -1.19
C ASN A 542 -14.31 -1.76 0.22
N SER A 543 -13.89 -0.93 1.17
CA SER A 543 -13.68 -1.34 2.57
C SER A 543 -14.95 -1.28 3.41
N ASN A 544 -16.07 -0.79 2.85
CA ASN A 544 -17.35 -0.68 3.54
C ASN A 544 -17.87 -2.05 3.98
N THR A 545 -18.15 -2.19 5.27
CA THR A 545 -18.66 -3.45 5.87
C THR A 545 -20.15 -3.39 6.22
N VAL A 546 -20.78 -2.22 6.05
CA VAL A 546 -22.20 -1.99 6.33
C VAL A 546 -23.01 -1.99 5.05
N THR A 547 -24.01 -2.86 4.98
CA THR A 547 -24.95 -2.93 3.86
C THR A 547 -26.37 -2.65 4.32
N ILE A 548 -27.02 -1.63 3.78
CA ILE A 548 -28.45 -1.36 3.92
C ILE A 548 -29.12 -1.87 2.65
N THR A 549 -30.10 -2.76 2.77
CA THR A 549 -30.71 -3.38 1.61
C THR A 549 -32.21 -3.54 1.70
N ASN A 550 -32.88 -3.39 0.56
CA ASN A 550 -34.28 -3.70 0.36
C ASN A 550 -34.48 -4.29 -1.05
N SER A 551 -35.68 -4.80 -1.33
CA SER A 551 -36.05 -5.34 -2.64
C SER A 551 -37.45 -4.88 -3.01
N LEU A 552 -37.59 -3.60 -3.32
CA LEU A 552 -38.88 -2.95 -3.56
C LEU A 552 -38.83 -2.14 -4.86
N SER A 553 -39.77 -2.42 -5.78
CA SER A 553 -39.91 -1.66 -7.02
C SER A 553 -40.84 -0.45 -6.84
N ALA A 554 -40.68 0.57 -7.69
CA ALA A 554 -41.54 1.75 -7.71
C ALA A 554 -43.01 1.41 -7.94
N ALA A 555 -43.28 0.42 -8.81
CA ALA A 555 -44.65 -0.03 -9.08
C ALA A 555 -45.31 -0.62 -7.83
N ALA A 556 -44.58 -1.41 -7.04
CA ALA A 556 -45.08 -1.97 -5.79
C ALA A 556 -45.17 -0.91 -4.68
N ALA A 557 -44.23 0.04 -4.65
CA ALA A 557 -44.17 1.09 -3.64
C ALA A 557 -45.14 2.26 -3.89
N GLY A 558 -45.65 2.40 -5.11
CA GLY A 558 -46.50 3.51 -5.55
C GLY A 558 -45.75 4.76 -6.04
N SER A 559 -44.42 4.83 -5.90
CA SER A 559 -43.58 5.88 -6.50
C SER A 559 -42.10 5.51 -6.48
N ASN A 560 -41.28 6.24 -7.26
CA ASN A 560 -39.82 6.08 -7.24
C ASN A 560 -39.23 6.36 -5.85
N ASP A 561 -39.66 7.44 -5.18
CA ASP A 561 -39.17 7.77 -3.83
C ASP A 561 -39.53 6.67 -2.81
N LEU A 562 -40.79 6.20 -2.82
CA LEU A 562 -41.24 5.16 -1.89
C LEU A 562 -40.53 3.82 -2.09
N SER A 563 -39.90 3.58 -3.24
CA SER A 563 -39.10 2.39 -3.49
C SER A 563 -37.66 2.48 -2.97
N GLY A 564 -37.21 3.68 -2.57
CA GLY A 564 -35.85 3.91 -2.09
C GLY A 564 -35.49 3.03 -0.90
N THR A 565 -34.34 2.37 -0.93
CA THR A 565 -33.80 1.65 0.24
C THR A 565 -33.41 2.63 1.34
N VAL A 566 -32.74 3.72 0.97
CA VAL A 566 -32.51 4.88 1.83
C VAL A 566 -33.17 6.09 1.16
N ARG A 567 -33.99 6.81 1.94
CA ARG A 567 -34.76 7.97 1.51
C ARG A 567 -34.39 9.18 2.34
N VAL A 568 -33.87 10.21 1.70
CA VAL A 568 -33.40 11.45 2.32
C VAL A 568 -34.34 12.58 1.95
N ALA A 569 -35.04 13.12 2.94
CA ALA A 569 -36.03 14.19 2.78
C ALA A 569 -35.67 15.46 3.57
N ALA A 570 -34.39 15.64 3.95
CA ALA A 570 -33.91 16.81 4.67
C ALA A 570 -32.52 17.26 4.21
N ALA A 571 -32.19 18.53 4.48
CA ALA A 571 -30.93 19.16 4.09
C ALA A 571 -29.77 18.86 5.07
N GLY A 572 -28.52 18.97 4.60
CA GLY A 572 -27.31 18.78 5.40
C GLY A 572 -27.01 17.31 5.74
N VAL A 573 -27.65 16.36 5.07
CA VAL A 573 -27.45 14.93 5.36
C VAL A 573 -26.17 14.44 4.72
N SER A 574 -25.36 13.69 5.47
CA SER A 574 -24.12 13.07 4.98
C SER A 574 -24.07 11.59 5.29
N LEU A 575 -23.76 10.78 4.28
CA LEU A 575 -23.59 9.34 4.38
C LEU A 575 -22.13 8.97 4.09
N TYR A 576 -21.49 8.24 5.00
CA TYR A 576 -20.09 7.83 4.89
C TYR A 576 -20.00 6.30 4.92
N ASN A 577 -19.28 5.74 3.97
CA ASN A 577 -18.86 4.33 4.00
C ASN A 577 -20.00 3.30 4.11
N LEU A 578 -21.12 3.57 3.44
CA LEU A 578 -22.29 2.67 3.39
C LEU A 578 -22.41 1.99 2.03
N ASN A 579 -22.78 0.71 2.05
CA ASN A 579 -23.33 0.03 0.88
C ASN A 579 -24.86 0.15 0.94
N ILE A 580 -25.49 0.74 -0.05
CA ILE A 580 -26.94 0.93 -0.15
C ILE A 580 -27.40 0.22 -1.41
N ALA A 581 -28.22 -0.82 -1.25
CA ALA A 581 -28.56 -1.75 -2.32
C ALA A 581 -30.06 -1.97 -2.44
N ASN A 582 -30.62 -1.75 -3.63
CA ASN A 582 -31.94 -2.26 -3.96
C ASN A 582 -31.81 -3.50 -4.86
N THR A 583 -32.15 -4.67 -4.32
CA THR A 583 -31.89 -5.97 -4.95
C THR A 583 -33.03 -6.46 -5.85
N TYR A 584 -34.03 -5.62 -6.17
CA TYR A 584 -35.16 -6.02 -7.03
C TYR A 584 -34.72 -6.57 -8.39
N GLY A 585 -33.65 -6.01 -8.98
CA GLY A 585 -33.07 -6.47 -10.24
C GLY A 585 -33.80 -5.96 -11.48
N LYS A 586 -33.72 -6.72 -12.58
CA LYS A 586 -34.24 -6.33 -13.90
C LYS A 586 -35.77 -6.36 -13.93
N GLY A 587 -36.38 -5.33 -14.52
CA GLY A 587 -37.79 -5.35 -14.92
C GLY A 587 -38.64 -4.18 -14.43
N ALA A 588 -38.17 -3.41 -13.44
CA ALA A 588 -38.83 -2.19 -12.96
C ALA A 588 -37.83 -1.23 -12.31
N GLN A 589 -38.23 0.03 -12.14
CA GLN A 589 -37.48 1.00 -11.34
C GLN A 589 -37.37 0.52 -9.89
N ALA A 590 -36.17 0.57 -9.32
CA ALA A 590 -35.92 0.17 -7.94
C ALA A 590 -34.75 0.97 -7.36
N ILE A 591 -35.08 1.95 -6.50
CA ILE A 591 -34.13 2.97 -6.06
C ILE A 591 -33.33 2.45 -4.86
N ALA A 592 -32.00 2.56 -4.92
CA ALA A 592 -31.13 2.34 -3.78
C ALA A 592 -31.14 3.59 -2.87
N LEU A 593 -30.85 4.76 -3.43
CA LEU A 593 -30.82 6.02 -2.71
C LEU A 593 -31.72 7.07 -3.38
N SER A 594 -32.68 7.60 -2.62
CA SER A 594 -33.55 8.71 -3.02
C SER A 594 -33.19 9.96 -2.24
N VAL A 595 -32.85 11.05 -2.93
CA VAL A 595 -32.53 12.35 -2.31
C VAL A 595 -33.51 13.42 -2.78
N GLN A 596 -34.31 13.92 -1.85
CA GLN A 596 -35.48 14.76 -2.10
C GLN A 596 -35.36 16.18 -1.53
N ALA A 597 -34.23 16.55 -0.90
CA ALA A 597 -34.09 17.88 -0.29
C ALA A 597 -32.63 18.33 -0.09
N GLY A 598 -32.42 19.65 -0.22
CA GLY A 598 -31.30 20.39 0.38
C GLY A 598 -29.89 20.04 -0.11
N THR A 599 -28.89 20.34 0.72
CA THR A 599 -27.51 19.88 0.54
C THR A 599 -27.36 18.44 1.01
N PHE A 600 -26.71 17.59 0.21
CA PHE A 600 -26.50 16.18 0.53
C PHE A 600 -25.10 15.72 0.11
N GLY A 601 -24.44 14.94 0.97
CA GLY A 601 -23.13 14.34 0.68
C GLY A 601 -23.13 12.82 0.83
N ALA A 602 -22.60 12.12 -0.16
CA ALA A 602 -22.24 10.71 -0.07
C ALA A 602 -20.72 10.54 -0.27
N TYR A 603 -20.09 9.90 0.70
CA TYR A 603 -18.64 9.86 0.84
C TYR A 603 -18.19 8.40 0.95
N ALA A 604 -17.50 7.92 -0.08
CA ALA A 604 -17.12 6.51 -0.19
C ALA A 604 -18.28 5.52 -0.02
N CYS A 605 -19.46 5.82 -0.57
CA CYS A 605 -20.61 4.93 -0.55
C CYS A 605 -20.67 4.01 -1.79
N LYS A 606 -21.20 2.80 -1.65
CA LYS A 606 -21.61 1.94 -2.78
C LYS A 606 -23.12 2.04 -2.96
N LEU A 607 -23.59 2.46 -4.13
CA LEU A 607 -25.01 2.47 -4.51
C LEU A 607 -25.24 1.41 -5.58
N THR A 608 -26.04 0.40 -5.27
CA THR A 608 -26.25 -0.73 -6.19
C THR A 608 -27.71 -0.99 -6.54
N GLY A 609 -27.95 -1.25 -7.82
CA GLY A 609 -29.27 -1.56 -8.36
C GLY A 609 -29.19 -1.94 -9.84
N TYR A 610 -30.34 -1.89 -10.54
CA TYR A 610 -30.42 -2.27 -11.96
C TYR A 610 -31.03 -1.17 -12.82
N GLN A 611 -32.26 -0.76 -12.53
CA GLN A 611 -32.90 0.37 -13.18
C GLN A 611 -33.19 1.42 -12.11
N ASP A 612 -32.84 2.68 -12.40
CA ASP A 612 -33.14 3.84 -11.54
C ASP A 612 -32.47 3.75 -10.15
N THR A 613 -31.17 3.41 -10.08
CA THR A 613 -30.45 3.15 -8.82
C THR A 613 -30.32 4.37 -7.90
N LEU A 614 -29.92 5.52 -8.45
CA LEU A 614 -29.77 6.78 -7.73
C LEU A 614 -30.79 7.79 -8.22
N LEU A 615 -31.77 8.11 -7.37
CA LEU A 615 -32.70 9.21 -7.57
C LEU A 615 -32.15 10.50 -6.95
N ALA A 616 -31.35 11.22 -7.73
CA ALA A 616 -30.87 12.56 -7.44
C ALA A 616 -31.99 13.60 -7.73
N ASN A 617 -33.05 13.63 -6.92
CA ASN A 617 -34.26 14.33 -7.33
C ASN A 617 -34.21 15.85 -7.14
N LYS A 618 -33.81 16.31 -5.93
CA LYS A 618 -33.83 17.74 -5.57
C LYS A 618 -32.59 18.17 -4.79
N GLY A 619 -32.26 19.45 -4.87
CA GLY A 619 -31.21 20.07 -4.08
C GLY A 619 -29.80 19.92 -4.68
N THR A 620 -28.80 20.25 -3.88
CA THR A 620 -27.39 20.25 -4.29
C THR A 620 -26.70 19.04 -3.69
N GLN A 621 -26.11 18.18 -4.52
CA GLN A 621 -25.65 16.86 -4.06
C GLN A 621 -24.21 16.60 -4.48
N PHE A 622 -23.43 16.02 -3.57
CA PHE A 622 -22.05 15.65 -3.79
C PHE A 622 -21.86 14.14 -3.58
N TYR A 623 -21.15 13.50 -4.50
CA TYR A 623 -20.79 12.08 -4.44
C TYR A 623 -19.28 11.95 -4.68
N GLY A 624 -18.51 11.77 -3.61
CA GLY A 624 -17.05 11.71 -3.66
C GLY A 624 -16.55 10.30 -3.38
N ARG A 625 -15.57 9.84 -4.18
CA ARG A 625 -14.92 8.53 -4.00
C ARG A 625 -15.93 7.39 -3.88
N SER A 626 -17.05 7.46 -4.57
CA SER A 626 -18.17 6.53 -4.42
C SER A 626 -18.22 5.53 -5.57
N TYR A 627 -19.05 4.52 -5.43
CA TYR A 627 -19.35 3.55 -6.47
C TYR A 627 -20.84 3.54 -6.75
N ILE A 628 -21.23 3.64 -8.02
CA ILE A 628 -22.63 3.65 -8.44
C ILE A 628 -22.75 2.69 -9.61
N ASN A 629 -23.64 1.70 -9.53
CA ASN A 629 -23.88 0.79 -10.63
C ASN A 629 -25.34 0.72 -11.06
N GLY A 630 -25.54 0.23 -12.29
CA GLY A 630 -26.85 -0.03 -12.85
C GLY A 630 -26.77 -0.31 -14.35
N ALA A 631 -27.92 -0.53 -14.97
CA ALA A 631 -28.07 -0.80 -16.39
C ALA A 631 -28.81 0.34 -17.10
N THR A 632 -29.96 0.74 -16.55
CA THR A 632 -30.88 1.67 -17.22
C THR A 632 -31.17 2.86 -16.34
N ASP A 633 -30.91 4.07 -16.87
CA ASP A 633 -31.24 5.36 -16.26
C ASP A 633 -30.80 5.46 -14.79
N PHE A 634 -29.67 4.83 -14.44
CA PHE A 634 -29.39 4.53 -13.04
C PHE A 634 -28.87 5.72 -12.22
N ILE A 635 -28.61 6.87 -12.86
CA ILE A 635 -28.44 8.17 -12.23
C ILE A 635 -29.47 9.14 -12.85
N PHE A 636 -30.52 9.46 -12.11
CA PHE A 636 -31.67 10.20 -12.66
C PHE A 636 -32.32 11.11 -11.63
N GLY A 637 -33.24 11.97 -12.08
CA GLY A 637 -33.94 12.95 -11.25
C GLY A 637 -34.31 14.21 -12.03
N THR A 638 -35.05 15.14 -11.42
CA THR A 638 -35.65 16.27 -12.15
C THR A 638 -35.13 17.66 -11.80
N GLU A 639 -34.75 17.91 -10.54
CA GLU A 639 -34.50 19.26 -10.00
C GLU A 639 -33.15 19.40 -9.30
N ALA A 640 -32.32 18.35 -9.20
CA ALA A 640 -31.05 18.42 -8.49
C ALA A 640 -29.92 19.00 -9.35
N SER A 641 -28.95 19.62 -8.68
CA SER A 641 -27.61 19.90 -9.22
C SER A 641 -26.60 19.01 -8.51
N ILE A 642 -25.88 18.16 -9.23
CA ILE A 642 -25.02 17.12 -8.65
C ILE A 642 -23.60 17.16 -9.19
N TRP A 643 -22.65 16.90 -8.30
CA TRP A 643 -21.24 16.70 -8.62
C TRP A 643 -20.79 15.32 -8.14
N ILE A 644 -20.38 14.47 -9.07
CA ILE A 644 -19.84 13.14 -8.81
C ILE A 644 -18.36 13.18 -9.17
N THR A 645 -17.46 12.89 -8.22
CA THR A 645 -16.01 12.93 -8.48
C THR A 645 -15.23 11.80 -7.82
N LYS A 646 -14.07 11.47 -8.42
CA LYS A 646 -13.18 10.38 -7.97
C LYS A 646 -13.90 9.06 -7.80
N SER A 647 -14.99 8.86 -8.56
CA SER A 647 -15.95 7.79 -8.34
C SER A 647 -15.88 6.75 -9.46
N THR A 648 -16.37 5.55 -9.17
CA THR A 648 -16.58 4.51 -10.18
C THR A 648 -18.05 4.43 -10.56
N ILE A 649 -18.31 4.54 -11.86
CA ILE A 649 -19.64 4.38 -12.45
C ILE A 649 -19.62 3.10 -13.28
N GLU A 650 -20.34 2.07 -12.83
CA GLU A 650 -20.31 0.73 -13.45
C GLU A 650 -21.62 0.34 -14.13
N THR A 651 -21.58 0.10 -15.44
CA THR A 651 -22.68 -0.46 -16.21
C THR A 651 -22.72 -1.98 -16.04
N VAL A 652 -23.87 -2.54 -15.69
CA VAL A 652 -24.02 -4.00 -15.49
C VAL A 652 -24.70 -4.71 -16.65
N ALA A 653 -25.27 -3.95 -17.59
CA ALA A 653 -25.85 -4.42 -18.84
C ALA A 653 -26.00 -3.23 -19.81
N SER A 654 -26.38 -3.51 -21.06
CA SER A 654 -26.68 -2.47 -22.05
C SER A 654 -27.78 -1.52 -21.55
N GLY A 655 -27.55 -0.21 -21.67
CA GLY A 655 -28.52 0.80 -21.29
C GLY A 655 -27.91 2.21 -21.20
N TYR A 656 -28.30 2.97 -20.17
CA TYR A 656 -28.04 4.41 -20.07
C TYR A 656 -27.57 4.77 -18.66
N ILE A 657 -26.46 5.49 -18.55
CA ILE A 657 -25.93 5.90 -17.23
C ILE A 657 -26.81 6.99 -16.63
N THR A 658 -27.03 8.08 -17.36
CA THR A 658 -27.78 9.23 -16.85
C THR A 658 -29.13 9.43 -17.56
N ALA A 659 -30.13 9.87 -16.80
CA ALA A 659 -31.42 10.31 -17.30
C ALA A 659 -31.87 11.59 -16.58
N SER A 660 -31.35 12.73 -17.03
CA SER A 660 -31.75 14.03 -16.48
C SER A 660 -33.16 14.39 -16.93
N GLY A 661 -34.06 14.53 -15.96
CA GLY A 661 -35.46 14.94 -16.13
C GLY A 661 -35.67 16.45 -15.96
N ARG A 662 -34.62 17.23 -16.15
CA ARG A 662 -34.66 18.69 -16.10
C ARG A 662 -35.60 19.22 -17.20
N ASN A 663 -36.55 20.07 -16.82
CA ASN A 663 -37.65 20.53 -17.69
C ASN A 663 -37.71 22.05 -17.90
N SER A 664 -36.68 22.78 -17.48
CA SER A 664 -36.65 24.25 -17.54
C SER A 664 -35.25 24.79 -17.83
N GLY A 665 -35.12 26.09 -18.02
CA GLY A 665 -33.85 26.81 -18.22
C GLY A 665 -33.00 27.06 -16.96
N ASP A 666 -33.26 26.39 -15.83
CA ASP A 666 -32.54 26.57 -14.55
C ASP A 666 -31.00 26.36 -14.60
N ALA A 667 -30.31 26.70 -13.51
CA ALA A 667 -28.84 26.61 -13.44
C ALA A 667 -28.31 25.24 -13.00
N ASN A 668 -29.14 24.19 -12.94
CA ASN A 668 -28.72 22.89 -12.41
C ASN A 668 -27.89 22.09 -13.43
N TYR A 669 -26.97 21.28 -12.93
CA TYR A 669 -26.10 20.41 -13.72
C TYR A 669 -26.03 19.02 -13.13
N TYR A 670 -25.89 18.00 -13.98
CA TYR A 670 -25.26 16.75 -13.57
C TYR A 670 -23.84 16.78 -14.09
N VAL A 671 -22.85 16.73 -13.20
CA VAL A 671 -21.43 16.67 -13.60
C VAL A 671 -20.78 15.45 -13.00
N ILE A 672 -20.22 14.62 -13.89
CA ILE A 672 -19.35 13.49 -13.55
C ILE A 672 -17.93 13.93 -13.91
N ASP A 673 -17.12 14.17 -12.89
CA ASP A 673 -15.77 14.70 -12.99
C ASP A 673 -14.76 13.67 -12.45
N ASN A 674 -13.54 13.63 -13.01
CA ASN A 674 -12.43 12.80 -12.52
C ASN A 674 -12.84 11.38 -12.09
N SER A 675 -13.68 10.72 -12.88
CA SER A 675 -14.33 9.45 -12.52
C SER A 675 -14.01 8.37 -13.55
N THR A 676 -14.18 7.12 -13.15
CA THR A 676 -14.00 5.96 -14.03
C THR A 676 -15.36 5.41 -14.43
N ILE A 677 -15.67 5.47 -15.73
CA ILE A 677 -16.88 4.89 -16.32
C ILE A 677 -16.50 3.55 -16.90
N LYS A 678 -17.19 2.50 -16.45
CA LYS A 678 -16.80 1.13 -16.73
C LYS A 678 -17.96 0.17 -16.79
N GLY A 679 -17.68 -1.08 -17.15
CA GLY A 679 -18.66 -2.16 -17.00
C GLY A 679 -18.87 -2.95 -18.29
N THR A 680 -20.06 -3.52 -18.41
CA THR A 680 -20.45 -4.41 -19.52
C THR A 680 -21.60 -3.83 -20.32
N GLY A 681 -21.87 -4.43 -21.47
CA GLY A 681 -22.97 -4.05 -22.36
C GLY A 681 -22.65 -2.85 -23.27
N SER A 682 -23.52 -2.63 -24.25
CA SER A 682 -23.47 -1.47 -25.14
C SER A 682 -24.27 -0.34 -24.52
N CYS A 683 -23.56 0.63 -23.94
CA CYS A 683 -24.15 1.66 -23.10
C CYS A 683 -23.95 3.07 -23.66
N TYR A 684 -24.77 3.99 -23.16
CA TYR A 684 -24.67 5.42 -23.43
C TYR A 684 -24.40 6.17 -22.13
N LEU A 685 -23.68 7.29 -22.22
CA LEU A 685 -23.46 8.24 -21.13
C LEU A 685 -24.79 8.79 -20.58
N GLY A 686 -25.82 8.85 -21.43
CA GLY A 686 -27.17 9.15 -21.00
C GLY A 686 -28.18 9.36 -22.12
N ARG A 687 -29.40 9.69 -21.68
CA ARG A 687 -30.51 10.08 -22.55
C ARG A 687 -31.45 11.09 -21.86
N PRO A 688 -32.14 11.95 -22.63
CA PRO A 688 -32.88 13.08 -22.07
C PRO A 688 -34.28 12.67 -21.61
N TRP A 689 -34.48 12.42 -20.32
CA TRP A 689 -35.83 12.14 -19.81
C TRP A 689 -36.79 13.30 -20.09
N ARG A 690 -36.30 14.55 -20.15
CA ARG A 690 -37.04 15.74 -20.59
C ARG A 690 -36.20 16.69 -21.45
N GLU A 691 -36.85 17.63 -22.14
CA GLU A 691 -36.29 18.52 -23.18
C GLU A 691 -35.08 19.38 -22.75
N TYR A 692 -34.90 19.60 -21.45
CA TYR A 692 -33.84 20.44 -20.89
C TYR A 692 -32.76 19.62 -20.17
N ALA A 693 -32.61 18.34 -20.47
CA ALA A 693 -31.59 17.49 -19.86
C ALA A 693 -30.18 18.11 -19.98
N ARG A 694 -29.45 18.19 -18.87
CA ARG A 694 -28.09 18.75 -18.83
C ARG A 694 -27.15 17.84 -18.06
N VAL A 695 -26.18 17.26 -18.77
CA VAL A 695 -25.19 16.33 -18.21
C VAL A 695 -23.82 16.62 -18.80
N ILE A 696 -22.78 16.60 -17.96
CA ILE A 696 -21.39 16.76 -18.36
C ILE A 696 -20.58 15.60 -17.83
N PHE A 697 -19.79 14.98 -18.70
CA PHE A 697 -18.68 14.12 -18.30
C PHE A 697 -17.37 14.86 -18.55
N GLN A 698 -16.54 15.04 -17.54
CA GLN A 698 -15.27 15.73 -17.70
C GLN A 698 -14.12 15.07 -16.94
N ASN A 699 -12.89 15.22 -17.45
CA ASN A 699 -11.66 14.69 -16.84
C ASN A 699 -11.75 13.20 -16.48
N SER A 700 -12.64 12.45 -17.14
CA SER A 700 -13.02 11.11 -16.73
C SER A 700 -12.48 10.05 -17.70
N ASN A 701 -12.20 8.86 -17.19
CA ASN A 701 -11.84 7.71 -18.02
C ASN A 701 -13.12 6.98 -18.45
N ILE A 702 -13.42 6.99 -19.74
CA ILE A 702 -14.61 6.37 -20.33
C ILE A 702 -14.24 5.05 -21.01
N GLY A 703 -14.70 3.94 -20.42
CA GLY A 703 -14.45 2.58 -20.90
C GLY A 703 -15.10 2.26 -22.24
N SER A 704 -14.65 1.17 -22.86
CA SER A 704 -15.13 0.68 -24.17
C SER A 704 -16.58 0.23 -24.21
N ASN A 705 -17.23 0.08 -23.04
CA ASN A 705 -18.66 -0.19 -22.90
C ASN A 705 -19.54 0.98 -23.39
N ILE A 706 -19.00 2.18 -23.54
CA ILE A 706 -19.73 3.31 -24.12
C ILE A 706 -19.65 3.28 -25.65
N VAL A 707 -20.81 3.22 -26.30
CA VAL A 707 -20.90 3.18 -27.76
C VAL A 707 -20.43 4.49 -28.38
N ALA A 708 -19.99 4.43 -29.64
CA ALA A 708 -19.41 5.58 -30.33
C ALA A 708 -20.34 6.82 -30.39
N ALA A 709 -21.66 6.60 -30.47
CA ALA A 709 -22.67 7.65 -30.42
C ALA A 709 -22.66 8.45 -29.10
N GLY A 710 -22.20 7.85 -27.99
CA GLY A 710 -22.06 8.45 -26.66
C GLY A 710 -23.38 8.69 -25.94
N TRP A 711 -24.37 9.26 -26.63
CA TRP A 711 -25.67 9.67 -26.08
C TRP A 711 -26.80 9.16 -26.97
N LYS A 712 -28.00 9.04 -26.41
CA LYS A 712 -29.20 8.58 -27.14
C LYS A 712 -30.34 9.57 -26.96
N ASN A 713 -31.15 9.77 -28.01
CA ASN A 713 -32.44 10.45 -27.88
C ASN A 713 -33.36 9.66 -26.93
N TRP A 714 -34.38 10.29 -26.35
CA TRP A 714 -35.24 9.58 -25.41
C TRP A 714 -36.00 8.42 -26.05
N ASN A 715 -36.69 8.70 -27.16
CA ASN A 715 -37.17 7.72 -28.13
C ASN A 715 -37.50 8.42 -29.47
N ASP A 716 -37.89 7.66 -30.49
CA ASP A 716 -38.08 8.21 -31.84
C ASP A 716 -39.31 9.14 -31.95
N ASN A 717 -40.35 8.92 -31.13
CA ASN A 717 -41.56 9.76 -31.12
C ASN A 717 -41.41 11.00 -30.25
N THR A 718 -40.47 10.97 -29.30
CA THR A 718 -40.22 12.05 -28.35
C THR A 718 -38.72 12.14 -28.14
N PRO A 719 -37.95 12.73 -29.07
CA PRO A 719 -36.49 12.71 -29.00
C PRO A 719 -35.92 13.47 -27.81
N ASN A 720 -36.58 14.54 -27.36
CA ASN A 720 -36.15 15.42 -26.28
C ASN A 720 -34.74 16.00 -26.47
N THR A 721 -34.42 16.54 -27.65
CA THR A 721 -33.05 17.01 -27.97
C THR A 721 -32.96 18.50 -28.28
N ALA A 722 -34.05 19.26 -28.24
CA ALA A 722 -34.06 20.65 -28.69
C ALA A 722 -33.30 21.61 -27.77
N HIS A 723 -33.28 21.33 -26.45
CA HIS A 723 -32.68 22.20 -25.44
C HIS A 723 -31.69 21.48 -24.50
N VAL A 724 -31.24 20.30 -24.90
CA VAL A 724 -30.31 19.50 -24.09
C VAL A 724 -28.90 20.08 -24.16
N TYR A 725 -28.13 19.81 -23.11
CA TYR A 725 -26.69 20.06 -23.12
C TYR A 725 -25.96 18.82 -22.59
N TYR A 726 -25.36 18.09 -23.53
CA TYR A 726 -24.52 16.93 -23.25
C TYR A 726 -23.07 17.22 -23.57
N GLY A 727 -22.34 17.59 -22.53
CA GLY A 727 -20.97 18.05 -22.62
C GLY A 727 -19.98 16.94 -22.32
N GLU A 728 -18.90 16.89 -23.10
CA GLU A 728 -17.73 16.07 -22.79
C GLU A 728 -16.46 16.94 -22.83
N TYR A 729 -15.65 16.91 -21.78
CA TYR A 729 -14.38 17.67 -21.70
C TYR A 729 -13.24 16.80 -21.20
N ASN A 730 -12.10 16.79 -21.90
CA ASN A 730 -10.86 16.15 -21.44
C ASN A 730 -11.04 14.71 -20.89
N ASN A 731 -11.96 13.95 -21.49
CA ASN A 731 -12.16 12.55 -21.14
C ASN A 731 -11.14 11.67 -21.88
N SER A 732 -10.66 10.62 -21.22
CA SER A 732 -9.74 9.62 -21.77
C SER A 732 -10.44 8.25 -21.89
N GLY A 733 -9.77 7.25 -22.48
CA GLY A 733 -10.32 5.89 -22.62
C GLY A 733 -11.04 5.61 -23.94
N ALA A 734 -11.30 4.33 -24.21
CA ALA A 734 -11.80 3.86 -25.52
C ALA A 734 -13.22 4.36 -25.85
N GLY A 735 -14.02 4.66 -24.84
CA GLY A 735 -15.36 5.23 -24.99
C GLY A 735 -15.39 6.76 -25.01
N ALA A 736 -14.24 7.45 -24.93
CA ALA A 736 -14.17 8.91 -24.95
C ALA A 736 -14.62 9.52 -26.28
N TRP A 737 -14.70 10.87 -26.32
CA TRP A 737 -15.19 11.63 -27.45
C TRP A 737 -14.53 11.20 -28.78
N ASN A 738 -15.36 10.98 -29.80
CA ASN A 738 -14.90 10.77 -31.17
C ASN A 738 -15.86 11.43 -32.18
N SER A 739 -15.51 11.41 -33.46
CA SER A 739 -16.30 12.06 -34.53
C SER A 739 -17.68 11.44 -34.78
N LYS A 740 -18.01 10.28 -34.18
CA LYS A 740 -19.30 9.59 -34.33
C LYS A 740 -20.31 9.94 -33.24
N ARG A 741 -19.99 10.89 -32.34
CA ARG A 741 -20.96 11.39 -31.35
C ARG A 741 -22.22 11.94 -32.03
N VAL A 742 -23.36 11.77 -31.37
CA VAL A 742 -24.63 12.33 -31.85
C VAL A 742 -24.53 13.85 -32.01
N SER A 743 -25.27 14.41 -32.97
CA SER A 743 -25.17 15.83 -33.35
C SER A 743 -25.56 16.82 -32.26
N PHE A 744 -26.36 16.40 -31.27
CA PHE A 744 -26.76 17.20 -30.12
C PHE A 744 -25.81 17.06 -28.90
N ALA A 745 -24.70 16.35 -29.04
CA ALA A 745 -23.61 16.34 -28.06
C ALA A 745 -22.61 17.47 -28.34
N THR A 746 -21.97 17.98 -27.29
CA THR A 746 -21.05 19.11 -27.34
C THR A 746 -19.66 18.69 -26.86
N LYS A 747 -18.65 18.83 -27.73
CA LYS A 747 -17.25 18.77 -27.32
C LYS A 747 -16.88 20.09 -26.65
N MET A 748 -16.68 20.05 -25.35
CA MET A 748 -16.36 21.25 -24.58
C MET A 748 -14.90 21.66 -24.77
N THR A 749 -14.62 22.96 -24.62
CA THR A 749 -13.26 23.55 -24.71
C THR A 749 -12.66 23.88 -23.35
N SER A 750 -13.45 23.90 -22.28
CA SER A 750 -13.03 24.10 -20.90
C SER A 750 -13.91 23.27 -19.95
N PRO A 751 -13.43 22.88 -18.77
CA PRO A 751 -14.26 22.20 -17.77
C PRO A 751 -15.22 23.20 -17.10
N ILE A 752 -16.26 22.69 -16.43
CA ILE A 752 -17.05 23.47 -15.48
C ILE A 752 -16.49 23.27 -14.07
N ALA A 753 -16.44 24.34 -13.27
CA ALA A 753 -15.96 24.28 -11.90
C ALA A 753 -17.04 23.74 -10.95
N ILE A 754 -16.61 23.02 -9.90
CA ILE A 754 -17.50 22.49 -8.85
C ILE A 754 -18.33 23.58 -8.17
N SER A 755 -17.77 24.78 -7.99
CA SER A 755 -18.48 25.94 -7.42
C SER A 755 -19.64 26.42 -8.31
N THR A 756 -19.55 26.27 -9.63
CA THR A 756 -20.68 26.58 -10.53
C THR A 756 -21.82 25.60 -10.36
N VAL A 757 -21.51 24.34 -10.04
CA VAL A 757 -22.50 23.26 -9.91
C VAL A 757 -23.14 23.24 -8.53
N LEU A 758 -22.33 23.43 -7.48
CA LEU A 758 -22.77 23.34 -6.09
C LEU A 758 -23.01 24.69 -5.39
N GLY A 759 -22.60 25.81 -6.02
CA GLY A 759 -22.60 27.14 -5.41
C GLY A 759 -21.44 27.35 -4.43
N SER A 760 -21.32 26.47 -3.43
CA SER A 760 -20.23 26.45 -2.44
C SER A 760 -19.81 25.01 -2.13
N THR A 761 -18.53 24.81 -1.82
CA THR A 761 -17.97 23.53 -1.34
C THR A 761 -17.79 23.50 0.18
N SER A 762 -18.16 24.56 0.91
CA SER A 762 -17.92 24.66 2.37
C SER A 762 -18.66 23.62 3.21
N TRP A 763 -19.70 22.99 2.66
CA TRP A 763 -20.46 21.91 3.31
C TRP A 763 -20.01 20.52 2.85
N VAL A 764 -19.10 20.44 1.88
CA VAL A 764 -18.50 19.20 1.38
C VAL A 764 -17.32 18.84 2.28
N ASP A 765 -17.20 17.56 2.64
CA ASP A 765 -16.02 17.06 3.34
C ASP A 765 -14.81 17.10 2.38
N SER A 766 -13.83 17.95 2.71
CA SER A 766 -12.66 18.19 1.87
C SER A 766 -11.77 16.96 1.67
N ALA A 767 -11.85 15.95 2.55
CA ALA A 767 -11.09 14.71 2.37
C ALA A 767 -11.56 13.89 1.15
N TYR A 768 -12.74 14.20 0.62
CA TYR A 768 -13.37 13.48 -0.50
C TYR A 768 -13.46 14.29 -1.79
N LEU A 769 -12.95 15.54 -1.80
CA LEU A 769 -12.77 16.35 -3.00
C LEU A 769 -11.63 15.83 -3.88
#